data_AF-A0A3D4Q1V1-F1
#
_entry.id   AF-A0A3D4Q1V1-F1
#
_cell.length_a   1.000
_cell.length_b   1.000
_cell.length_c   1.000
_cell.angle_alpha   90.00
_cell.angle_beta   90.00
_cell.angle_gamma   90.00
#
_symmetry.space_group_name_H-M   'P 1'
#
loop_
_entity.id
_entity.type
_entity.pdbx_description
1 polymer ?
#
loop_
_entity_poly.entity_id
_entity_poly.type
_entity_poly.pdbx_seq_one_letter_code
_entity_poly.pdbx_strand_id
1 'polypeptide(L)'
;MVSGTSSTTNSNASTGSSIISALGTGSGIDSNKLADQLTEANKIVQAERLTSKKTLLETQISDYGLLRSSLAKLETSAAALGSADTFNAKALSLPDTKLLGITKLDAKATAGSYQLKVEQIAQAQSLSSGTYASASASVGKGTLTIRLGDWNAGLTGFAVDSTKTGGTITIDDTNNSLTGLRDAINKADIGVSASIVSDGGSFKLLMTAKTGAKNEIEITAAEDGGAPGLANFNFNETTRNLTQQQEGLDAQIRINGLLVNRESNHVTDIVDGLEFDLFASSTTETINVTISEDKSIAEQTIRDFVAAYNTFRTEVESLVGFDTEEKEYGSLHRDPLAKNLMQSIRNTLTASVPGIEGVFSTLSELGIRTELNGSLKIVEVEGNTGFRAAIDDNFDRVRDLFVPQTSSSSSDINVTKFSAKSQPGTYDVVITQQPSKGQLAAANIPVTFPIDTTGKDYSFTVKLNGIDTASISLPSGKSYATGAELAADLQSLINLDSNLKAAKATVAVSFDGSKLSFLSDSYGASSNVEFSAVGADMADLGISVGAGTAGTDVAGTVDGVAAFGFGNVLLPALNSKAEGLSLTVQPGATTGTINFTRGFAGSLTSLVNDFLKTSGLIKEREATINKDIERVEKDEETLNRRSEAYRARLMAQFQAMESIVRSLNSTGDFLDGIVDRLPFTSQNG
;
A
#
# COMPACT_ATOMS: atom_id res chain seq x y z
N MET A 1 49.89 10.70 30.03
CA MET A 1 50.19 10.19 31.38
C MET A 1 49.28 9.01 31.67
N VAL A 2 49.78 7.79 31.49
CA VAL A 2 49.26 6.58 32.15
C VAL A 2 50.50 5.83 32.60
N SER A 3 50.73 5.82 33.91
CA SER A 3 51.69 4.97 34.58
C SER A 3 51.12 3.56 34.65
N GLY A 4 51.84 2.58 34.12
CA GLY A 4 51.45 1.18 34.17
C GLY A 4 52.50 0.29 33.52
N THR A 5 53.71 0.30 34.07
CA THR A 5 54.78 -0.64 33.75
C THR A 5 54.35 -2.06 34.14
N SER A 6 54.03 -2.91 33.16
CA SER A 6 53.88 -4.35 33.41
C SER A 6 55.26 -5.00 33.27
N SER A 7 55.80 -5.41 34.42
CA SER A 7 57.07 -6.11 34.53
C SER A 7 56.97 -7.52 33.97
N THR A 8 57.80 -7.84 32.99
CA THR A 8 58.18 -9.20 32.63
C THR A 8 58.86 -9.88 33.83
N THR A 9 58.20 -10.82 34.49
CA THR A 9 58.84 -11.78 35.39
C THR A 9 58.88 -13.16 34.74
N ASN A 10 60.10 -13.53 34.37
CA ASN A 10 60.50 -14.83 33.89
C ASN A 10 60.31 -15.87 35.01
N SER A 11 59.20 -16.62 34.99
CA SER A 11 58.88 -17.66 36.00
C SER A 11 59.44 -19.05 35.67
N ASN A 12 60.24 -19.17 34.60
CA ASN A 12 60.78 -20.45 34.15
C ASN A 12 61.96 -20.98 34.99
N ALA A 13 62.46 -20.22 35.97
CA ALA A 13 63.58 -20.60 36.83
C ALA A 13 63.17 -21.15 38.21
N SER A 14 61.89 -21.06 38.58
CA SER A 14 61.43 -21.43 39.93
C SER A 14 60.89 -22.86 40.05
N THR A 15 60.51 -23.51 38.94
CA THR A 15 59.90 -24.85 38.97
C THR A 15 60.91 -25.97 39.19
N GLY A 16 62.15 -25.82 38.70
CA GLY A 16 63.21 -26.82 38.89
C GLY A 16 63.70 -26.98 40.34
N SER A 17 63.68 -25.89 41.12
CA SER A 17 64.14 -25.91 42.52
C SER A 17 63.08 -26.43 43.50
N SER A 18 61.79 -26.28 43.17
CA SER A 18 60.68 -26.75 44.02
C SER A 18 60.42 -28.25 43.89
N ILE A 19 60.85 -28.87 42.77
CA ILE A 19 60.74 -30.32 42.55
C ILE A 19 61.75 -31.10 43.41
N ILE A 20 62.94 -30.54 43.66
CA ILE A 20 64.00 -31.21 44.42
C ILE A 20 63.74 -31.14 45.94
N SER A 21 63.02 -30.12 46.43
CA SER A 21 62.64 -30.03 47.86
C SER A 21 61.38 -30.83 48.21
N ALA A 22 60.66 -31.40 47.24
CA ALA A 22 59.41 -32.14 47.44
C ALA A 22 59.59 -33.68 47.44
N LEU A 23 60.83 -34.17 47.28
CA LEU A 23 61.15 -35.61 47.23
C LEU A 23 61.44 -36.25 48.59
N GLY A 24 61.49 -35.46 49.67
CA GLY A 24 61.70 -35.94 51.04
C GLY A 24 60.44 -35.77 51.88
N THR A 25 59.77 -36.88 52.20
CA THR A 25 58.64 -37.03 53.14
C THR A 25 57.24 -36.62 52.62
N GLY A 26 56.37 -37.62 52.43
CA GLY A 26 54.90 -37.45 52.43
C GLY A 26 54.28 -36.62 51.30
N SER A 27 54.34 -37.12 50.06
CA SER A 27 53.72 -36.51 48.88
C SER A 27 52.19 -36.32 49.03
N GLY A 28 51.79 -35.11 49.41
CA GLY A 28 50.49 -34.51 49.10
C GLY A 28 50.48 -33.88 47.70
N ILE A 29 51.02 -34.56 46.69
CA ILE A 29 50.89 -34.14 45.30
C ILE A 29 49.44 -34.38 44.88
N ASP A 30 48.69 -33.29 44.72
CA ASP A 30 47.37 -33.36 44.13
C ASP A 30 47.51 -33.57 42.61
N SER A 31 47.67 -34.83 42.23
CA SER A 31 47.77 -35.26 40.83
C SER A 31 46.59 -34.77 40.00
N ASN A 32 45.41 -34.56 40.61
CA ASN A 32 44.26 -33.94 39.93
C ASN A 32 44.57 -32.50 39.59
N LYS A 33 45.00 -31.70 40.57
CA LYS A 33 45.35 -30.29 40.33
C LYS A 33 46.44 -30.11 39.27
N LEU A 34 47.46 -30.98 39.26
CA LEU A 34 48.56 -30.89 38.28
C LEU A 34 48.11 -31.28 36.87
N ALA A 35 47.32 -32.36 36.73
CA ALA A 35 46.76 -32.73 35.42
C ALA A 35 45.84 -31.63 34.88
N ASP A 36 45.12 -30.92 35.75
CA ASP A 36 44.19 -29.86 35.38
C ASP A 36 44.96 -28.65 34.86
N GLN A 37 46.02 -28.25 35.55
CA GLN A 37 46.89 -27.16 35.13
C GLN A 37 47.60 -27.46 33.80
N LEU A 38 48.10 -28.67 33.61
CA LEU A 38 48.76 -29.08 32.36
C LEU A 38 47.78 -29.19 31.19
N THR A 39 46.57 -29.67 31.46
CA THR A 39 45.50 -29.75 30.46
C THR A 39 45.05 -28.36 30.03
N GLU A 40 44.85 -27.46 30.99
CA GLU A 40 44.47 -26.07 30.73
C GLU A 40 45.54 -25.33 29.91
N ALA A 41 46.81 -25.44 30.32
CA ALA A 41 47.93 -24.86 29.60
C ALA A 41 48.07 -25.38 28.16
N ASN A 42 47.65 -26.63 27.89
CA ASN A 42 47.70 -27.22 26.56
C ASN A 42 46.63 -26.64 25.62
N LYS A 43 45.43 -26.34 26.14
CA LYS A 43 44.31 -25.85 25.31
C LYS A 43 44.17 -24.33 25.24
N ILE A 44 44.76 -23.57 26.18
CA ILE A 44 44.51 -22.13 26.36
C ILE A 44 44.62 -21.31 25.07
N VAL A 45 45.69 -21.48 24.28
CA VAL A 45 45.92 -20.71 23.04
C VAL A 45 44.86 -21.01 21.97
N GLN A 46 44.43 -22.26 21.86
CA GLN A 46 43.42 -22.65 20.88
C GLN A 46 42.02 -22.20 21.32
N ALA A 47 41.73 -22.32 22.62
CA ALA A 47 40.49 -21.84 23.21
C ALA A 47 40.36 -20.32 23.03
N GLU A 48 41.39 -19.55 23.40
CA GLU A 48 41.40 -18.09 23.23
C GLU A 48 41.17 -17.67 21.78
N ARG A 49 41.78 -18.37 20.80
CA ARG A 49 41.57 -18.08 19.38
C ARG A 49 40.14 -18.38 18.92
N LEU A 50 39.56 -19.50 19.36
CA LEU A 50 38.19 -19.87 19.01
C LEU A 50 37.19 -18.92 19.66
N THR A 51 37.36 -18.60 20.94
CA THR A 51 36.55 -17.62 21.66
C THR A 51 36.64 -16.25 21.00
N SER A 52 37.85 -15.76 20.69
CA SER A 52 38.03 -14.47 19.98
C SER A 52 37.32 -14.46 18.63
N LYS A 53 37.38 -15.58 17.89
CA LYS A 53 36.67 -15.72 16.61
C LYS A 53 35.16 -15.75 16.79
N LYS A 54 34.65 -16.47 17.79
CA LYS A 54 33.22 -16.53 18.12
C LYS A 54 32.70 -15.14 18.48
N THR A 55 33.37 -14.46 19.41
CA THR A 55 33.03 -13.09 19.82
C THR A 55 33.01 -12.16 18.62
N LEU A 56 34.02 -12.20 17.75
CA LEU A 56 34.03 -11.38 16.52
C LEU A 56 32.80 -11.65 15.64
N LEU A 57 32.45 -12.91 15.39
CA LEU A 57 31.30 -13.27 14.54
C LEU A 57 29.97 -12.84 15.18
N GLU A 58 29.82 -12.97 16.50
CA GLU A 58 28.64 -12.50 17.25
C GLU A 58 28.51 -10.97 17.22
N THR A 59 29.63 -10.26 17.36
CA THR A 59 29.68 -8.79 17.18
C THR A 59 29.29 -8.42 15.75
N GLN A 60 29.79 -9.13 14.74
CA GLN A 60 29.42 -8.87 13.34
C GLN A 60 27.91 -9.03 13.09
N ILE A 61 27.26 -10.04 13.69
CA ILE A 61 25.78 -10.17 13.61
C ILE A 61 25.09 -8.95 14.23
N SER A 62 25.56 -8.50 15.39
CA SER A 62 25.00 -7.34 16.07
C SER A 62 25.17 -6.06 15.24
N ASP A 63 26.36 -5.85 14.66
CA ASP A 63 26.70 -4.71 13.81
C ASP A 63 25.93 -4.73 12.49
N TYR A 64 25.66 -5.91 11.90
CA TYR A 64 24.75 -6.03 10.76
C TYR A 64 23.31 -5.65 11.14
N GLY A 65 22.87 -5.96 12.37
CA GLY A 65 21.60 -5.49 12.91
C GLY A 65 21.52 -3.97 13.02
N LEU A 66 22.60 -3.32 13.47
CA LEU A 66 22.73 -1.86 13.52
C LEU A 66 22.74 -1.26 12.11
N LEU A 67 23.58 -1.78 11.21
CA LEU A 67 23.63 -1.35 9.81
C LEU A 67 22.26 -1.43 9.13
N ARG A 68 21.52 -2.52 9.36
CA ARG A 68 20.16 -2.70 8.83
C ARG A 68 19.20 -1.63 9.37
N SER A 69 19.29 -1.32 10.66
CA SER A 69 18.49 -0.26 11.30
C SER A 69 18.80 1.12 10.71
N SER A 70 20.08 1.46 10.57
CA SER A 70 20.51 2.74 9.98
C SER A 70 20.13 2.85 8.50
N LEU A 71 20.24 1.77 7.73
CA LEU A 71 19.77 1.70 6.34
C LEU A 71 18.26 1.90 6.23
N ALA A 72 17.48 1.28 7.11
CA ALA A 72 16.02 1.44 7.12
C ALA A 72 15.62 2.91 7.40
N LYS A 73 16.30 3.58 8.35
CA LYS A 73 16.10 5.02 8.60
C LYS A 73 16.44 5.87 7.37
N LEU A 74 17.56 5.58 6.71
CA LEU A 74 17.96 6.28 5.48
C LEU A 74 16.95 6.04 4.34
N GLU A 75 16.47 4.82 4.20
CA GLU A 75 15.44 4.45 3.22
C GLU A 75 14.14 5.21 3.45
N THR A 76 13.67 5.29 4.71
CA THR A 76 12.44 6.02 5.05
C THR A 76 12.58 7.51 4.70
N SER A 77 13.72 8.11 5.00
CA SER A 77 14.00 9.50 4.65
C SER A 77 14.10 9.72 3.13
N ALA A 78 14.75 8.81 2.40
CA ALA A 78 14.79 8.84 0.94
C ALA A 78 13.40 8.67 0.34
N ALA A 79 12.57 7.75 0.85
CA ALA A 79 11.22 7.52 0.37
C ALA A 79 10.33 8.76 0.51
N ALA A 80 10.49 9.54 1.58
CA ALA A 80 9.78 10.80 1.77
C ALA A 80 10.11 11.85 0.68
N LEU A 81 11.36 11.86 0.18
CA LEU A 81 11.77 12.67 -0.97
C LEU A 81 11.23 12.14 -2.31
N GLY A 82 10.89 10.85 -2.39
CA GLY A 82 10.31 10.27 -3.60
C GLY A 82 8.83 10.62 -3.80
N SER A 83 8.19 11.28 -2.83
CA SER A 83 6.77 11.61 -2.87
C SER A 83 6.51 12.88 -3.66
N ALA A 84 5.69 12.78 -4.71
CA ALA A 84 5.23 13.95 -5.48
C ALA A 84 4.47 14.94 -4.61
N ASP A 85 3.74 14.47 -3.61
CA ASP A 85 2.92 15.32 -2.74
C ASP A 85 3.77 16.22 -1.84
N THR A 86 4.94 15.75 -1.41
CA THR A 86 5.91 16.54 -0.65
C THR A 86 6.35 17.79 -1.42
N PHE A 87 6.58 17.63 -2.72
CA PHE A 87 7.04 18.71 -3.60
C PHE A 87 5.90 19.52 -4.19
N ASN A 88 4.72 18.96 -4.32
CA ASN A 88 3.54 19.67 -4.81
C ASN A 88 2.69 20.22 -3.65
N ALA A 89 3.22 20.28 -2.43
CA ALA A 89 2.46 20.74 -1.27
C ALA A 89 1.87 22.15 -1.49
N LYS A 90 0.69 22.36 -0.90
CA LYS A 90 -0.09 23.58 -1.06
C LYS A 90 -0.41 24.17 0.31
N ALA A 91 -0.47 25.50 0.36
CA ALA A 91 -0.95 26.25 1.51
C ALA A 91 -2.28 26.93 1.17
N LEU A 92 -3.11 27.10 2.20
CA LEU A 92 -4.42 27.75 2.09
C LEU A 92 -4.50 28.99 2.98
N SER A 93 -5.11 30.03 2.46
CA SER A 93 -5.52 31.21 3.23
C SER A 93 -6.99 31.50 2.95
N LEU A 94 -7.79 31.61 4.02
CA LEU A 94 -9.20 31.98 3.96
C LEU A 94 -9.56 32.86 5.17
N PRO A 95 -10.54 33.77 5.04
CA PRO A 95 -11.09 34.50 6.18
C PRO A 95 -11.93 33.57 7.08
N ASP A 96 -12.11 33.96 8.35
CA ASP A 96 -13.02 33.28 9.27
C ASP A 96 -14.46 33.37 8.76
N THR A 97 -15.12 32.22 8.59
CA THR A 97 -16.52 32.11 8.13
C THR A 97 -17.23 30.95 8.82
N LYS A 98 -18.56 31.00 8.87
CA LYS A 98 -19.42 29.90 9.32
C LYS A 98 -20.13 29.19 8.18
N LEU A 99 -19.99 29.67 6.94
CA LEU A 99 -20.71 29.13 5.78
C LEU A 99 -20.11 27.81 5.31
N LEU A 100 -18.79 27.69 5.37
CA LEU A 100 -18.06 26.50 4.92
C LEU A 100 -16.88 26.17 5.83
N GLY A 101 -16.42 24.93 5.77
CA GLY A 101 -15.19 24.46 6.41
C GLY A 101 -14.36 23.65 5.43
N ILE A 102 -13.06 23.92 5.39
CA ILE A 102 -12.15 23.18 4.54
C ILE A 102 -11.88 21.82 5.17
N THR A 103 -12.09 20.76 4.41
CA THR A 103 -11.90 19.39 4.88
C THR A 103 -10.59 18.81 4.37
N LYS A 104 -10.17 19.17 3.15
CA LYS A 104 -8.92 18.71 2.56
C LYS A 104 -8.38 19.67 1.51
N LEU A 105 -7.05 19.77 1.45
CA LEU A 105 -6.30 20.40 0.36
C LEU A 105 -5.30 19.37 -0.18
N ASP A 106 -5.47 19.01 -1.44
CA ASP A 106 -4.62 18.08 -2.17
C ASP A 106 -3.40 18.79 -2.75
N ALA A 107 -2.28 18.09 -2.87
CA ALA A 107 -1.06 18.62 -3.48
C ALA A 107 -1.25 18.99 -4.96
N LYS A 108 -2.22 18.37 -5.64
CA LYS A 108 -2.58 18.67 -7.03
C LYS A 108 -3.44 19.92 -7.20
N ALA A 109 -3.87 20.55 -6.09
CA ALA A 109 -4.75 21.71 -6.17
C ALA A 109 -4.12 22.85 -6.97
N THR A 110 -4.91 23.48 -7.85
CA THR A 110 -4.39 24.57 -8.68
C THR A 110 -4.21 25.84 -7.82
N ALA A 111 -2.98 26.37 -7.78
CA ALA A 111 -2.69 27.61 -7.09
C ALA A 111 -3.45 28.80 -7.73
N GLY A 112 -3.98 29.68 -6.89
CA GLY A 112 -4.82 30.78 -7.36
C GLY A 112 -5.71 31.36 -6.26
N SER A 113 -6.47 32.39 -6.62
CA SER A 113 -7.48 33.00 -5.74
C SER A 113 -8.87 32.69 -6.28
N TYR A 114 -9.74 32.17 -5.41
CA TYR A 114 -11.09 31.74 -5.70
C TYR A 114 -12.07 32.49 -4.82
N GLN A 115 -13.01 33.17 -5.46
CA GLN A 115 -14.10 33.84 -4.77
C GLN A 115 -15.30 32.89 -4.69
N LEU A 116 -15.63 32.44 -3.48
CA LEU A 116 -16.73 31.52 -3.20
C LEU A 116 -17.92 32.24 -2.56
N LYS A 117 -19.12 31.95 -3.04
CA LYS A 117 -20.38 32.40 -2.45
C LYS A 117 -21.38 31.25 -2.39
N VAL A 118 -21.89 30.93 -1.20
CA VAL A 118 -22.84 29.83 -0.99
C VAL A 118 -24.26 30.39 -0.97
N GLU A 119 -25.02 30.22 -2.06
CA GLU A 119 -26.37 30.77 -2.21
C GLU A 119 -27.44 29.83 -1.64
N GLN A 120 -27.23 28.52 -1.72
CA GLN A 120 -28.12 27.49 -1.20
C GLN A 120 -27.30 26.26 -0.76
N ILE A 121 -27.76 25.55 0.27
CA ILE A 121 -27.23 24.23 0.66
C ILE A 121 -28.08 23.12 0.08
N ALA A 122 -27.47 21.98 -0.20
CA ALA A 122 -28.17 20.80 -0.67
C ALA A 122 -29.09 20.26 0.43
N GLN A 123 -30.28 19.81 0.03
CA GLN A 123 -31.31 19.25 0.89
C GLN A 123 -31.69 17.85 0.42
N ALA A 124 -32.02 16.97 1.37
CA ALA A 124 -32.46 15.62 1.09
C ALA A 124 -33.98 15.55 1.01
N GLN A 125 -34.49 14.80 0.05
CA GLN A 125 -35.90 14.49 0.01
C GLN A 125 -36.27 13.60 1.20
N SER A 126 -37.42 13.86 1.82
CA SER A 126 -37.98 12.96 2.83
C SER A 126 -39.45 12.65 2.57
N LEU A 127 -39.78 11.36 2.65
CA LEU A 127 -41.11 10.80 2.44
C LEU A 127 -41.60 10.11 3.72
N SER A 128 -42.85 10.35 4.12
CA SER A 128 -43.46 9.70 5.27
C SER A 128 -44.64 8.82 4.85
N SER A 129 -44.75 7.64 5.47
CA SER A 129 -45.92 6.76 5.33
C SER A 129 -47.16 7.28 6.06
N GLY A 130 -48.29 6.60 5.84
CA GLY A 130 -49.43 6.62 6.75
C GLY A 130 -49.09 6.11 8.16
N THR A 131 -50.07 6.10 9.05
CA THR A 131 -49.91 5.67 10.45
C THR A 131 -50.10 4.16 10.63
N TYR A 132 -49.31 3.60 11.56
CA TYR A 132 -49.38 2.22 11.99
C TYR A 132 -49.56 2.14 13.52
N ALA A 133 -50.30 1.14 13.98
CA ALA A 133 -50.59 0.95 15.41
C ALA A 133 -49.37 0.51 16.24
N SER A 134 -48.39 -0.15 15.61
CA SER A 134 -47.14 -0.57 16.26
C SER A 134 -46.00 -0.63 15.25
N ALA A 135 -44.75 -0.62 15.74
CA ALA A 135 -43.56 -0.87 14.91
C ALA A 135 -43.49 -2.32 14.36
N SER A 136 -44.30 -3.23 14.90
CA SER A 136 -44.44 -4.62 14.44
C SER A 136 -45.66 -4.83 13.53
N ALA A 137 -46.41 -3.77 13.21
CA ALA A 137 -47.56 -3.86 12.33
C ALA A 137 -47.15 -4.39 10.95
N SER A 138 -47.99 -5.24 10.38
CA SER A 138 -47.74 -5.84 9.07
C SER A 138 -47.76 -4.77 7.98
N VAL A 139 -46.83 -4.86 7.04
CA VAL A 139 -46.73 -3.98 5.85
C VAL A 139 -47.10 -4.71 4.56
N GLY A 140 -47.65 -5.93 4.65
CA GLY A 140 -47.87 -6.80 3.49
C GLY A 140 -46.58 -7.48 3.01
N LYS A 141 -46.68 -8.26 1.93
CA LYS A 141 -45.56 -8.94 1.28
C LYS A 141 -45.49 -8.57 -0.20
N GLY A 142 -44.35 -8.84 -0.80
CA GLY A 142 -44.11 -8.59 -2.21
C GLY A 142 -42.73 -7.99 -2.44
N THR A 143 -42.63 -7.09 -3.42
CA THR A 143 -41.37 -6.48 -3.82
C THR A 143 -41.52 -4.97 -3.96
N LEU A 144 -40.63 -4.21 -3.33
CA LEU A 144 -40.49 -2.76 -3.51
C LEU A 144 -39.32 -2.47 -4.44
N THR A 145 -39.59 -1.80 -5.54
CA THR A 145 -38.56 -1.25 -6.42
C THR A 145 -38.42 0.24 -6.10
N ILE A 146 -37.23 0.64 -5.69
CA ILE A 146 -36.88 2.02 -5.38
C ILE A 146 -35.91 2.52 -6.45
N ARG A 147 -36.26 3.63 -7.10
CA ARG A 147 -35.42 4.31 -8.10
C ARG A 147 -35.10 5.73 -7.64
N LEU A 148 -33.97 6.27 -8.12
CA LEU A 148 -33.52 7.61 -7.81
C LEU A 148 -33.51 8.47 -9.07
N GLY A 149 -33.90 9.74 -8.94
CA GLY A 149 -34.10 10.63 -10.07
C GLY A 149 -34.62 11.99 -9.63
N ASP A 150 -35.27 12.68 -10.55
CA ASP A 150 -35.78 14.04 -10.39
C ASP A 150 -37.29 14.07 -10.65
N TRP A 151 -38.06 14.57 -9.69
CA TRP A 151 -39.48 14.84 -9.90
C TRP A 151 -39.71 16.21 -10.50
N ASN A 152 -40.69 16.32 -11.41
CA ASN A 152 -41.20 17.64 -11.73
C ASN A 152 -41.94 18.26 -10.53
N ALA A 153 -42.07 19.59 -10.51
CA ALA A 153 -42.74 20.33 -9.43
C ALA A 153 -44.20 19.89 -9.15
N GLY A 154 -44.83 19.15 -10.07
CA GLY A 154 -46.18 18.61 -9.92
C GLY A 154 -46.26 17.17 -9.44
N LEU A 155 -45.12 16.48 -9.25
CA LEU A 155 -45.03 15.04 -9.00
C LEU A 155 -45.86 14.22 -10.01
N THR A 156 -45.83 14.58 -11.29
CA THR A 156 -46.54 13.88 -12.39
C THR A 156 -45.63 13.23 -13.40
N GLY A 157 -44.32 13.45 -13.30
CA GLY A 157 -43.30 12.83 -14.14
C GLY A 157 -41.99 12.66 -13.38
N PHE A 158 -41.35 11.51 -13.56
CA PHE A 158 -40.10 11.14 -12.94
C PHE A 158 -39.01 10.89 -13.99
N ALA A 159 -37.98 11.72 -13.96
CA ALA A 159 -36.79 11.48 -14.75
C ALA A 159 -35.81 10.63 -13.93
N VAL A 160 -35.73 9.33 -14.22
CA VAL A 160 -34.75 8.46 -13.54
C VAL A 160 -33.32 8.92 -13.84
N ASP A 161 -32.47 8.92 -12.83
CA ASP A 161 -31.04 9.10 -13.04
C ASP A 161 -30.37 7.73 -13.22
N SER A 162 -30.06 7.42 -14.48
CA SER A 162 -29.41 6.16 -14.87
C SER A 162 -27.99 5.97 -14.32
N THR A 163 -27.40 6.99 -13.70
CA THR A 163 -26.10 6.92 -13.02
C THR A 163 -26.20 6.56 -11.55
N LYS A 164 -27.43 6.51 -11.00
CA LYS A 164 -27.69 6.32 -9.58
C LYS A 164 -28.17 4.93 -9.22
N THR A 165 -27.86 4.56 -7.98
CA THR A 165 -28.13 3.26 -7.42
C THR A 165 -29.45 3.26 -6.67
N GLY A 166 -30.51 2.78 -7.29
CA GLY A 166 -31.72 2.32 -6.59
C GLY A 166 -31.61 0.86 -6.16
N GLY A 167 -32.73 0.17 -5.96
CA GLY A 167 -32.75 -1.29 -5.81
C GLY A 167 -34.12 -1.90 -5.56
N THR A 168 -34.13 -3.23 -5.56
CA THR A 168 -35.32 -4.04 -5.38
C THR A 168 -35.25 -4.76 -4.04
N ILE A 169 -36.28 -4.59 -3.21
CA ILE A 169 -36.35 -5.10 -1.84
C ILE A 169 -37.52 -6.09 -1.77
N THR A 170 -37.21 -7.35 -1.48
CA THR A 170 -38.23 -8.38 -1.24
C THR A 170 -38.68 -8.36 0.21
N ILE A 171 -40.00 -8.32 0.39
CA ILE A 171 -40.67 -8.39 1.69
C ILE A 171 -41.44 -9.71 1.78
N ASP A 172 -41.06 -10.55 2.74
CA ASP A 172 -41.58 -11.89 2.98
C ASP A 172 -41.93 -12.13 4.46
N ASP A 173 -42.20 -13.38 4.85
CA ASP A 173 -42.54 -13.75 6.23
C ASP A 173 -41.48 -13.38 7.28
N THR A 174 -40.24 -13.14 6.88
CA THR A 174 -39.14 -12.83 7.79
C THR A 174 -39.03 -11.34 8.11
N ASN A 175 -39.58 -10.46 7.27
CA ASN A 175 -39.39 -9.01 7.36
C ASN A 175 -40.65 -8.16 7.05
N ASN A 176 -41.84 -8.76 6.94
CA ASN A 176 -43.12 -8.08 6.66
C ASN A 176 -43.71 -7.21 7.80
N SER A 177 -42.87 -6.63 8.65
CA SER A 177 -43.29 -5.63 9.65
C SER A 177 -42.73 -4.25 9.33
N LEU A 178 -43.24 -3.19 9.94
CA LEU A 178 -42.67 -1.84 9.78
C LEU A 178 -41.17 -1.79 10.13
N THR A 179 -40.77 -2.50 11.18
CA THR A 179 -39.37 -2.69 11.59
C THR A 179 -38.58 -3.48 10.55
N GLY A 180 -39.14 -4.59 10.06
CA GLY A 180 -38.50 -5.41 9.04
C GLY A 180 -38.30 -4.66 7.72
N LEU A 181 -39.28 -3.85 7.29
CA LEU A 181 -39.18 -3.00 6.11
C LEU A 181 -38.10 -1.93 6.26
N ARG A 182 -38.06 -1.24 7.41
CA ARG A 182 -36.99 -0.28 7.72
C ARG A 182 -35.62 -0.94 7.59
N ASP A 183 -35.44 -2.10 8.22
CA ASP A 183 -34.17 -2.80 8.24
C ASP A 183 -33.80 -3.33 6.85
N ALA A 184 -34.78 -3.78 6.06
CA ALA A 184 -34.57 -4.20 4.68
C ALA A 184 -34.12 -3.05 3.78
N ILE A 185 -34.72 -1.86 3.90
CA ILE A 185 -34.30 -0.65 3.17
C ILE A 185 -32.87 -0.25 3.55
N ASN A 186 -32.59 -0.16 4.85
CA ASN A 186 -31.25 0.24 5.32
C ASN A 186 -30.17 -0.78 4.96
N LYS A 187 -30.50 -2.07 4.94
CA LYS A 187 -29.58 -3.14 4.54
C LYS A 187 -29.31 -3.17 3.03
N ALA A 188 -30.23 -2.65 2.22
CA ALA A 188 -30.07 -2.64 0.76
C ALA A 188 -28.98 -1.65 0.31
N ASP A 189 -28.62 -0.65 1.12
CA ASP A 189 -27.60 0.38 0.84
C ASP A 189 -27.79 1.06 -0.54
N ILE A 190 -29.03 1.48 -0.80
CA ILE A 190 -29.48 2.05 -2.08
C ILE A 190 -29.59 3.58 -2.06
N GLY A 191 -28.84 4.25 -1.19
CA GLY A 191 -28.90 5.72 -1.06
C GLY A 191 -30.18 6.27 -0.41
N VAL A 192 -31.01 5.40 0.18
CA VAL A 192 -32.19 5.76 0.97
C VAL A 192 -32.05 5.16 2.37
N SER A 193 -32.26 5.98 3.40
CA SER A 193 -32.33 5.55 4.80
C SER A 193 -33.77 5.58 5.29
N ALA A 194 -34.18 4.55 6.01
CA ALA A 194 -35.48 4.45 6.64
C ALA A 194 -35.37 4.53 8.17
N SER A 195 -36.31 5.24 8.80
CA SER A 195 -36.45 5.34 10.24
C SER A 195 -37.92 5.25 10.65
N ILE A 196 -38.19 4.84 11.90
CA ILE A 196 -39.54 4.81 12.44
C ILE A 196 -39.68 5.97 13.42
N VAL A 197 -40.64 6.85 13.14
CA VAL A 197 -40.97 7.99 14.00
C VAL A 197 -42.27 7.69 14.73
N SER A 198 -42.32 7.95 16.03
CA SER A 198 -43.55 7.85 16.83
C SER A 198 -44.11 9.24 17.12
N ASP A 199 -45.40 9.44 16.86
CA ASP A 199 -46.12 10.72 17.05
C ASP A 199 -46.94 10.76 18.36
N GLY A 200 -46.57 9.95 19.36
CA GLY A 200 -47.26 9.91 20.66
C GLY A 200 -48.38 8.86 20.75
N GLY A 201 -48.38 7.87 19.86
CA GLY A 201 -49.30 6.72 19.91
C GLY A 201 -49.36 5.92 18.61
N SER A 202 -49.01 6.54 17.48
CA SER A 202 -48.86 5.86 16.19
C SER A 202 -47.39 5.85 15.73
N PHE A 203 -47.11 5.03 14.74
CA PHE A 203 -45.80 4.86 14.13
C PHE A 203 -45.88 5.18 12.64
N LYS A 204 -44.87 5.87 12.11
CA LYS A 204 -44.71 6.15 10.68
C LYS A 204 -43.32 5.75 10.23
N LEU A 205 -43.20 5.25 9.01
CA LEU A 205 -41.91 5.10 8.35
C LEU A 205 -41.55 6.44 7.69
N LEU A 206 -40.38 6.96 8.03
CA LEU A 206 -39.76 8.11 7.38
C LEU A 206 -38.59 7.59 6.53
N MET A 207 -38.65 7.84 5.23
CA MET A 207 -37.58 7.52 4.29
C MET A 207 -36.91 8.82 3.85
N THR A 208 -35.59 8.86 3.90
CA THR A 208 -34.78 10.02 3.56
C THR A 208 -33.73 9.61 2.54
N ALA A 209 -33.66 10.32 1.42
CA ALA A 209 -32.63 10.10 0.41
C ALA A 209 -31.32 10.79 0.79
N LYS A 210 -30.32 10.69 -0.10
CA LYS A 210 -29.18 11.63 -0.09
C LYS A 210 -29.65 13.03 -0.49
N THR A 211 -28.86 14.05 -0.15
CA THR A 211 -29.14 15.43 -0.57
C THR A 211 -29.06 15.57 -2.10
N GLY A 212 -29.74 16.55 -2.68
CA GLY A 212 -29.70 16.86 -4.11
C GLY A 212 -31.01 16.56 -4.84
N ALA A 213 -31.29 17.36 -5.88
CA ALA A 213 -32.54 17.31 -6.64
C ALA A 213 -32.70 16.01 -7.44
N LYS A 214 -31.60 15.40 -7.86
CA LYS A 214 -31.65 14.13 -8.59
C LYS A 214 -31.63 12.90 -7.69
N ASN A 215 -31.60 13.07 -6.37
CA ASN A 215 -31.62 11.96 -5.41
C ASN A 215 -33.03 11.67 -4.91
N GLU A 216 -34.06 12.20 -5.57
CA GLU A 216 -35.43 11.96 -5.17
C GLU A 216 -35.87 10.54 -5.49
N ILE A 217 -36.80 10.05 -4.67
CA ILE A 217 -37.20 8.66 -4.57
C ILE A 217 -38.46 8.46 -5.41
N GLU A 218 -38.44 7.42 -6.24
CA GLU A 218 -39.64 6.79 -6.77
C GLU A 218 -39.76 5.38 -6.19
N ILE A 219 -40.95 5.00 -5.74
CA ILE A 219 -41.24 3.69 -5.17
C ILE A 219 -42.40 3.03 -5.91
N THR A 220 -42.16 1.82 -6.41
CA THR A 220 -43.20 0.95 -6.97
C THR A 220 -43.24 -0.38 -6.26
N ALA A 221 -44.40 -0.75 -5.75
CA ALA A 221 -44.68 -1.99 -5.04
C ALA A 221 -45.41 -2.97 -5.96
N ALA A 222 -44.87 -4.19 -6.05
CA ALA A 222 -45.57 -5.35 -6.57
C ALA A 222 -45.99 -6.22 -5.37
N GLU A 223 -47.29 -6.25 -5.05
CA GLU A 223 -47.81 -6.97 -3.89
C GLU A 223 -48.01 -8.47 -4.15
N ASP A 224 -47.86 -9.27 -3.11
CA ASP A 224 -48.42 -10.61 -3.06
C ASP A 224 -49.92 -10.51 -2.74
N GLY A 225 -50.77 -11.02 -3.64
CA GLY A 225 -52.23 -11.01 -3.47
C GLY A 225 -52.72 -11.75 -2.21
N GLY A 226 -51.90 -12.62 -1.61
CA GLY A 226 -52.17 -13.29 -0.34
C GLY A 226 -51.89 -12.44 0.92
N ALA A 227 -51.16 -11.33 0.79
CA ALA A 227 -50.76 -10.48 1.90
C ALA A 227 -50.64 -9.00 1.48
N PRO A 228 -51.78 -8.31 1.22
CA PRO A 228 -51.77 -6.92 0.76
C PRO A 228 -51.32 -5.94 1.85
N GLY A 229 -50.86 -4.76 1.44
CA GLY A 229 -50.47 -3.65 2.31
C GLY A 229 -49.21 -2.91 1.87
N LEU A 230 -48.40 -3.51 0.99
CA LEU A 230 -47.12 -2.97 0.52
C LEU A 230 -47.32 -1.83 -0.49
N ALA A 231 -48.44 -1.82 -1.22
CA ALA A 231 -48.84 -0.74 -2.12
C ALA A 231 -49.06 0.60 -1.39
N ASN A 232 -49.23 0.60 -0.06
CA ASN A 232 -49.29 1.84 0.73
C ASN A 232 -47.97 2.63 0.70
N PHE A 233 -46.87 2.01 0.25
CA PHE A 233 -45.58 2.67 0.07
C PHE A 233 -45.34 3.15 -1.36
N ASN A 234 -46.31 3.02 -2.27
CA ASN A 234 -46.18 3.53 -3.64
C ASN A 234 -46.00 5.05 -3.64
N PHE A 235 -45.00 5.48 -4.40
CA PHE A 235 -44.73 6.86 -4.74
C PHE A 235 -44.16 6.89 -6.17
N ASN A 236 -45.05 6.83 -7.15
CA ASN A 236 -44.74 6.87 -8.58
C ASN A 236 -45.73 7.76 -9.33
N GLU A 237 -45.49 8.01 -10.63
CA GLU A 237 -46.26 8.94 -11.49
C GLU A 237 -47.79 8.80 -11.38
N THR A 238 -48.29 7.60 -11.08
CA THR A 238 -49.73 7.31 -10.99
C THR A 238 -50.25 7.26 -9.56
N THR A 239 -49.42 6.88 -8.58
CA THR A 239 -49.83 6.56 -7.21
C THR A 239 -48.93 7.22 -6.16
N ARG A 240 -49.53 8.02 -5.27
CA ARG A 240 -48.84 8.81 -4.21
C ARG A 240 -49.39 8.50 -2.82
N ASN A 241 -49.11 7.31 -2.32
CA ASN A 241 -49.57 6.91 -0.98
C ASN A 241 -48.66 7.45 0.14
N LEU A 242 -47.45 7.91 -0.20
CA LEU A 242 -46.54 8.60 0.70
C LEU A 242 -46.70 10.12 0.62
N THR A 243 -46.41 10.81 1.73
CA THR A 243 -46.38 12.27 1.80
C THR A 243 -44.95 12.79 1.77
N GLN A 244 -44.64 13.71 0.86
CA GLN A 244 -43.34 14.40 0.83
C GLN A 244 -43.30 15.48 1.91
N GLN A 245 -42.35 15.35 2.85
CA GLN A 245 -42.11 16.29 3.95
C GLN A 245 -41.06 17.34 3.56
N GLN A 246 -40.10 16.95 2.73
CA GLN A 246 -39.03 17.82 2.22
C GLN A 246 -38.68 17.40 0.79
N GLU A 247 -38.42 18.37 -0.07
CA GLU A 247 -37.94 18.19 -1.44
C GLU A 247 -36.42 18.04 -1.48
N GLY A 248 -35.90 17.26 -2.42
CA GLY A 248 -34.46 17.21 -2.70
C GLY A 248 -34.02 18.47 -3.42
N LEU A 249 -33.00 19.17 -2.93
CA LEU A 249 -32.47 20.37 -3.59
C LEU A 249 -30.94 20.29 -3.68
N ASP A 250 -30.37 20.84 -4.75
CA ASP A 250 -28.92 20.98 -4.90
C ASP A 250 -28.39 22.18 -4.11
N ALA A 251 -27.15 22.10 -3.66
CA ALA A 251 -26.36 23.24 -3.25
C ALA A 251 -26.10 24.14 -4.46
N GLN A 252 -26.15 25.46 -4.25
CA GLN A 252 -25.84 26.46 -5.25
C GLN A 252 -24.67 27.31 -4.78
N ILE A 253 -23.58 27.27 -5.52
CA ILE A 253 -22.33 27.96 -5.19
C ILE A 253 -21.92 28.81 -6.37
N ARG A 254 -21.43 30.03 -6.14
CA ARG A 254 -20.72 30.80 -7.15
C ARG A 254 -19.22 30.75 -6.91
N ILE A 255 -18.46 30.42 -7.96
CA ILE A 255 -17.00 30.55 -7.99
C ILE A 255 -16.63 31.59 -9.02
N ASN A 256 -15.99 32.68 -8.61
CA ASN A 256 -15.62 33.79 -9.50
C ASN A 256 -16.82 34.28 -10.35
N GLY A 257 -18.04 34.23 -9.78
CA GLY A 257 -19.29 34.60 -10.42
C GLY A 257 -20.04 33.47 -11.16
N LEU A 258 -19.36 32.38 -11.52
CA LEU A 258 -19.96 31.22 -12.19
C LEU A 258 -20.81 30.42 -11.19
N LEU A 259 -22.11 30.30 -11.46
CA LEU A 259 -23.01 29.45 -10.68
C LEU A 259 -22.79 27.99 -11.03
N VAL A 260 -22.60 27.17 -9.99
CA VAL A 260 -22.52 25.72 -10.09
C VAL A 260 -23.44 25.06 -9.06
N ASN A 261 -23.96 23.89 -9.41
CA ASN A 261 -24.87 23.12 -8.59
C ASN A 261 -24.19 21.82 -8.14
N ARG A 262 -24.44 21.40 -6.89
CA ARG A 262 -23.96 20.12 -6.35
C ARG A 262 -25.03 19.43 -5.55
N GLU A 263 -25.12 18.12 -5.72
CA GLU A 263 -26.07 17.30 -4.96
C GLU A 263 -25.69 17.19 -3.48
N SER A 264 -24.40 17.35 -3.15
CA SER A 264 -23.86 17.18 -1.80
C SER A 264 -23.41 18.50 -1.20
N ASN A 265 -23.52 18.60 0.14
CA ASN A 265 -22.89 19.67 0.91
C ASN A 265 -21.39 19.42 1.14
N HIS A 266 -20.90 18.20 0.90
CA HIS A 266 -19.48 17.90 0.81
C HIS A 266 -19.03 18.07 -0.65
N VAL A 267 -18.32 19.14 -0.93
CA VAL A 267 -17.89 19.54 -2.26
C VAL A 267 -16.45 19.10 -2.49
N THR A 268 -16.18 18.44 -3.61
CA THR A 268 -14.85 17.89 -3.92
C THR A 268 -14.32 18.21 -5.32
N ASP A 269 -15.15 18.80 -6.17
CA ASP A 269 -14.95 18.84 -7.63
C ASP A 269 -15.20 20.24 -8.23
N ILE A 270 -15.31 21.26 -7.37
CA ILE A 270 -15.52 22.64 -7.79
C ILE A 270 -14.19 23.33 -8.09
N VAL A 271 -13.22 23.16 -7.20
CA VAL A 271 -11.83 23.55 -7.40
C VAL A 271 -11.04 22.26 -7.27
N ASP A 272 -10.35 21.86 -8.35
CA ASP A 272 -9.58 20.62 -8.36
C ASP A 272 -8.59 20.60 -7.19
N GLY A 273 -8.58 19.51 -6.44
CA GLY A 273 -7.77 19.34 -5.23
C GLY A 273 -8.24 20.11 -3.97
N LEU A 274 -9.37 20.82 -3.99
CA LEU A 274 -9.92 21.47 -2.79
C LEU A 274 -11.26 20.83 -2.39
N GLU A 275 -11.32 20.32 -1.16
CA GLU A 275 -12.55 19.76 -0.58
C GLU A 275 -13.04 20.62 0.59
N PHE A 276 -14.35 20.86 0.65
CA PHE A 276 -14.96 21.65 1.71
C PHE A 276 -16.42 21.25 1.96
N ASP A 277 -16.85 21.42 3.20
CA ASP A 277 -18.24 21.22 3.62
C ASP A 277 -18.99 22.54 3.68
N LEU A 278 -20.26 22.52 3.27
CA LEU A 278 -21.20 23.62 3.40
C LEU A 278 -22.05 23.43 4.67
N PHE A 279 -22.10 24.47 5.50
CA PHE A 279 -22.89 24.47 6.73
C PHE A 279 -24.07 25.43 6.70
N ALA A 280 -23.96 26.52 5.93
CA ALA A 280 -25.00 27.53 5.81
C ALA A 280 -24.90 28.26 4.46
N SER A 281 -25.97 28.96 4.08
CA SER A 281 -26.00 29.83 2.91
C SER A 281 -26.13 31.30 3.29
N SER A 282 -25.63 32.18 2.42
CA SER A 282 -25.75 33.63 2.52
C SER A 282 -25.82 34.27 1.15
N THR A 283 -26.77 35.17 0.94
CA THR A 283 -26.91 35.89 -0.33
C THR A 283 -25.97 37.09 -0.47
N THR A 284 -25.24 37.44 0.60
CA THR A 284 -24.41 38.66 0.67
C THR A 284 -22.93 38.40 1.00
N GLU A 285 -22.63 37.37 1.81
CA GLU A 285 -21.25 37.05 2.19
C GLU A 285 -20.51 36.40 1.02
N THR A 286 -19.23 36.72 0.88
CA THR A 286 -18.35 36.19 -0.16
C THR A 286 -16.98 35.92 0.45
N ILE A 287 -16.44 34.73 0.19
CA ILE A 287 -15.24 34.20 0.82
C ILE A 287 -14.14 34.16 -0.23
N ASN A 288 -13.02 34.82 0.03
CA ASN A 288 -11.84 34.73 -0.82
C ASN A 288 -10.91 33.64 -0.29
N VAL A 289 -10.74 32.57 -1.06
CA VAL A 289 -9.86 31.45 -0.76
C VAL A 289 -8.62 31.58 -1.64
N THR A 290 -7.43 31.58 -1.03
CA THR A 290 -6.16 31.64 -1.77
C THR A 290 -5.37 30.37 -1.55
N ILE A 291 -5.02 29.70 -2.64
CA ILE A 291 -4.16 28.51 -2.68
C ILE A 291 -2.79 28.95 -3.21
N SER A 292 -1.72 28.67 -2.47
CA SER A 292 -0.34 28.94 -2.89
C SER A 292 0.52 27.68 -2.80
N GLU A 293 1.64 27.67 -3.51
CA GLU A 293 2.66 26.62 -3.34
C GLU A 293 3.31 26.72 -1.95
N ASP A 294 3.50 25.58 -1.29
CA ASP A 294 4.24 25.50 -0.05
C ASP A 294 5.58 24.76 -0.26
N LYS A 295 6.59 25.53 -0.67
CA LYS A 295 7.94 25.02 -0.89
C LYS A 295 8.65 24.62 0.40
N SER A 296 8.17 25.07 1.56
CA SER A 296 8.84 24.86 2.85
C SER A 296 8.84 23.39 3.27
N ILE A 297 7.78 22.65 2.92
CA ILE A 297 7.66 21.21 3.20
C ILE A 297 8.73 20.43 2.44
N ALA A 298 8.91 20.70 1.15
CA ALA A 298 9.95 20.08 0.34
C ALA A 298 11.36 20.46 0.83
N GLU A 299 11.57 21.74 1.13
CA GLU A 299 12.84 22.22 1.66
C GLU A 299 13.23 21.48 2.95
N GLN A 300 12.30 21.39 3.91
CA GLN A 300 12.53 20.70 5.17
C GLN A 300 12.80 19.21 4.95
N THR A 301 12.07 18.55 4.05
CA THR A 301 12.28 17.13 3.73
C THR A 301 13.69 16.88 3.16
N ILE A 302 14.21 17.79 2.31
CA ILE A 302 15.58 17.70 1.80
C ILE A 302 16.61 17.86 2.92
N ARG A 303 16.38 18.81 3.84
CA ARG A 303 17.25 19.03 5.02
C ARG A 303 17.27 17.81 5.93
N ASP A 304 16.11 17.22 6.18
CA ASP A 304 15.97 16.01 7.00
C ASP A 304 16.68 14.82 6.37
N PHE A 305 16.67 14.70 5.04
CA PHE A 305 17.45 13.69 4.33
C PHE A 305 18.95 13.88 4.48
N VAL A 306 19.45 15.10 4.32
CA VAL A 306 20.88 15.39 4.53
C VAL A 306 21.30 15.04 5.96
N ALA A 307 20.47 15.38 6.95
CA ALA A 307 20.70 15.01 8.34
C ALA A 307 20.68 13.49 8.56
N ALA A 308 19.68 12.78 8.03
CA ALA A 308 19.55 11.33 8.12
C ALA A 308 20.74 10.60 7.48
N TYR A 309 21.20 11.07 6.31
CA TYR A 309 22.40 10.54 5.67
C TYR A 309 23.66 10.75 6.51
N ASN A 310 23.84 11.94 7.09
CA ASN A 310 25.01 12.24 7.91
C ASN A 310 25.04 11.39 9.19
N THR A 311 23.87 11.15 9.80
CA THR A 311 23.71 10.20 10.92
C THR A 311 24.05 8.78 10.47
N PHE A 312 23.45 8.30 9.38
CA PHE A 312 23.74 6.98 8.80
C PHE A 312 25.25 6.79 8.55
N ARG A 313 25.90 7.78 7.92
CA ARG A 313 27.33 7.74 7.65
C ARG A 313 28.13 7.60 8.94
N THR A 314 27.79 8.37 9.97
CA THR A 314 28.50 8.36 11.26
C THR A 314 28.32 7.01 11.96
N GLU A 315 27.09 6.51 12.02
CA GLU A 315 26.76 5.20 12.62
C GLU A 315 27.39 4.03 11.87
N VAL A 316 27.58 4.11 10.55
CA VAL A 316 28.16 3.01 9.76
C VAL A 316 29.69 3.09 9.69
N GLU A 317 30.27 4.29 9.69
CA GLU A 317 31.73 4.46 9.69
C GLU A 317 32.37 3.85 10.94
N SER A 318 31.72 3.91 12.10
CA SER A 318 32.20 3.22 13.32
C SER A 318 32.21 1.70 13.16
N LEU A 319 31.33 1.13 12.34
CA LEU A 319 31.25 -0.33 12.10
C LEU A 319 32.26 -0.81 11.06
N VAL A 320 32.47 -0.04 9.98
CA VAL A 320 33.29 -0.43 8.81
C VAL A 320 34.67 0.22 8.77
N GLY A 321 34.94 1.17 9.67
CA GLY A 321 36.13 1.98 9.72
C GLY A 321 36.84 1.92 11.08
N PHE A 322 37.56 2.98 11.39
CA PHE A 322 38.18 3.17 12.70
C PHE A 322 37.27 4.05 13.56
N ASP A 323 36.80 3.51 14.67
CA ASP A 323 36.01 4.24 15.65
C ASP A 323 36.95 5.14 16.47
N THR A 324 36.76 6.45 16.35
CA THR A 324 37.58 7.44 17.08
C THR A 324 37.23 7.55 18.55
N GLU A 325 36.01 7.17 18.94
CA GLU A 325 35.51 7.21 20.32
C GLU A 325 36.06 6.01 21.10
N GLU A 326 35.91 4.80 20.56
CA GLU A 326 36.42 3.55 21.15
C GLU A 326 37.91 3.33 20.88
N LYS A 327 38.51 4.07 19.92
CA LYS A 327 39.90 3.93 19.45
C LYS A 327 40.23 2.53 18.93
N GLU A 328 39.23 1.86 18.37
CA GLU A 328 39.34 0.51 17.81
C GLU A 328 38.73 0.44 16.41
N TYR A 329 39.05 -0.62 15.66
CA TYR A 329 38.40 -0.86 14.37
C TYR A 329 37.06 -1.57 14.58
N GLY A 330 36.01 -1.09 13.90
CA GLY A 330 34.70 -1.74 13.93
C GLY A 330 34.75 -3.18 13.42
N SER A 331 33.80 -4.03 13.83
CA SER A 331 33.86 -5.47 13.52
C SER A 331 33.74 -5.77 12.02
N LEU A 332 33.17 -4.84 11.24
CA LEU A 332 32.96 -4.93 9.80
C LEU A 332 34.09 -4.28 8.98
N HIS A 333 35.17 -3.80 9.59
CA HIS A 333 36.26 -3.11 8.87
C HIS A 333 36.97 -3.96 7.79
N ARG A 334 36.81 -5.29 7.82
CA ARG A 334 37.31 -6.22 6.79
C ARG A 334 36.21 -6.87 5.97
N ASP A 335 34.95 -6.50 6.19
CA ASP A 335 33.84 -7.08 5.47
C ASP A 335 33.68 -6.43 4.08
N PRO A 336 33.76 -7.21 2.99
CA PRO A 336 33.65 -6.68 1.63
C PRO A 336 32.23 -6.23 1.27
N LEU A 337 31.18 -6.85 1.84
CA LEU A 337 29.80 -6.47 1.57
C LEU A 337 29.50 -5.08 2.15
N ALA A 338 29.89 -4.85 3.41
CA ALA A 338 29.70 -3.57 4.08
C ALA A 338 30.43 -2.42 3.37
N LYS A 339 31.66 -2.68 2.88
CA LYS A 339 32.42 -1.70 2.09
C LYS A 339 31.80 -1.41 0.71
N ASN A 340 31.36 -2.46 0.00
CA ASN A 340 30.72 -2.31 -1.31
C ASN A 340 29.38 -1.55 -1.22
N LEU A 341 28.62 -1.78 -0.15
CA LEU A 341 27.40 -1.02 0.14
C LEU A 341 27.69 0.47 0.28
N MET A 342 28.68 0.84 1.10
CA MET A 342 29.07 2.25 1.29
C MET A 342 29.53 2.91 -0.02
N GLN A 343 30.30 2.18 -0.85
CA GLN A 343 30.69 2.66 -2.16
C GLN A 343 29.48 2.83 -3.10
N SER A 344 28.52 1.91 -3.05
CA SER A 344 27.32 1.96 -3.89
C SER A 344 26.44 3.16 -3.52
N ILE A 345 26.21 3.42 -2.23
CA ILE A 345 25.47 4.60 -1.76
C ILE A 345 26.18 5.88 -2.18
N ARG A 346 27.51 5.95 -2.03
CA ARG A 346 28.31 7.11 -2.46
C ARG A 346 28.24 7.34 -3.97
N ASN A 347 28.28 6.28 -4.77
CA ASN A 347 28.13 6.37 -6.21
C ASN A 347 26.75 6.91 -6.59
N THR A 348 25.68 6.44 -5.94
CA THR A 348 24.32 6.95 -6.18
C THR A 348 24.18 8.43 -5.82
N LEU A 349 24.85 8.90 -4.76
CA LEU A 349 24.84 10.32 -4.36
C LEU A 349 25.54 11.27 -5.33
N THR A 350 26.50 10.76 -6.10
CA THR A 350 27.34 11.56 -7.00
C THR A 350 27.00 11.34 -8.49
N ALA A 351 26.23 10.31 -8.80
CA ALA A 351 25.78 10.01 -10.15
C ALA A 351 24.68 10.97 -10.63
N SER A 352 24.65 11.20 -11.94
CA SER A 352 23.51 11.84 -12.60
C SER A 352 22.30 10.91 -12.54
N VAL A 353 21.13 11.44 -12.20
CA VAL A 353 19.87 10.68 -12.18
C VAL A 353 19.48 10.32 -13.61
N PRO A 354 19.35 9.03 -13.95
CA PRO A 354 18.96 8.61 -15.29
C PRO A 354 17.55 9.09 -15.66
N GLY A 355 17.35 9.47 -16.92
CA GLY A 355 16.05 9.92 -17.44
C GLY A 355 15.70 11.38 -17.14
N ILE A 356 16.64 12.16 -16.56
CA ILE A 356 16.54 13.61 -16.45
C ILE A 356 17.50 14.23 -17.47
N GLU A 357 16.99 15.10 -18.34
CA GLU A 357 17.79 15.83 -19.33
C GLU A 357 18.09 17.26 -18.86
N GLY A 358 19.29 17.77 -19.16
CA GLY A 358 19.67 19.17 -18.89
C GLY A 358 20.40 19.39 -17.57
N VAL A 359 20.27 20.61 -17.02
CA VAL A 359 20.89 21.05 -15.75
C VAL A 359 19.97 20.63 -14.59
N PHE A 360 20.54 20.29 -13.42
CA PHE A 360 19.87 19.72 -12.25
C PHE A 360 19.62 18.21 -12.35
N SER A 361 20.60 17.47 -12.86
CA SER A 361 20.60 16.01 -12.86
C SER A 361 21.40 15.40 -11.70
N THR A 362 22.13 16.22 -10.92
CA THR A 362 22.93 15.80 -9.76
C THR A 362 22.59 16.59 -8.49
N LEU A 363 22.83 16.00 -7.31
CA LEU A 363 22.63 16.69 -6.02
C LEU A 363 23.53 17.93 -5.85
N SER A 364 24.74 17.90 -6.43
CA SER A 364 25.67 19.04 -6.36
C SER A 364 25.16 20.28 -7.07
N GLU A 365 24.36 20.13 -8.12
CA GLU A 365 23.75 21.24 -8.84
C GLU A 365 22.62 21.90 -8.04
N LEU A 366 22.05 21.19 -7.05
CA LEU A 366 21.13 21.76 -6.06
C LEU A 366 21.85 22.43 -4.88
N GLY A 367 23.18 22.47 -4.86
CA GLY A 367 23.94 22.98 -3.72
C GLY A 367 24.09 21.96 -2.57
N ILE A 368 23.79 20.68 -2.78
CA ILE A 368 24.07 19.61 -1.81
C ILE A 368 25.40 18.94 -2.19
N ARG A 369 26.46 19.23 -1.44
CA ARG A 369 27.83 18.80 -1.75
C ARG A 369 28.32 17.70 -0.82
N THR A 370 29.11 16.78 -1.35
CA THR A 370 29.84 15.79 -0.57
C THR A 370 31.19 16.36 -0.14
N GLU A 371 31.48 16.35 1.16
CA GLU A 371 32.78 16.76 1.71
C GLU A 371 33.83 15.63 1.58
N LEU A 372 35.10 15.95 1.84
CA LEU A 372 36.23 15.00 1.72
C LEU A 372 36.07 13.75 2.60
N ASN A 373 35.42 13.91 3.75
CA ASN A 373 35.12 12.82 4.67
C ASN A 373 33.92 11.97 4.16
N GLY A 374 33.15 12.45 3.19
CA GLY A 374 31.95 11.81 2.64
C GLY A 374 30.62 12.28 3.25
N SER A 375 30.61 13.24 4.20
CA SER A 375 29.34 13.83 4.68
C SER A 375 28.72 14.76 3.63
N LEU A 376 27.41 14.92 3.68
CA LEU A 376 26.68 15.89 2.86
C LEU A 376 26.56 17.24 3.58
N LYS A 377 26.71 18.31 2.80
CA LYS A 377 26.54 19.68 3.26
C LYS A 377 25.67 20.46 2.29
N ILE A 378 24.69 21.18 2.83
CA ILE A 378 23.89 22.14 2.07
C ILE A 378 24.65 23.46 2.01
N VAL A 379 24.88 23.95 0.80
CA VAL A 379 25.44 25.27 0.52
C VAL A 379 24.28 26.21 0.26
N GLU A 380 23.91 27.00 1.27
CA GLU A 380 22.74 27.89 1.23
C GLU A 380 22.83 28.93 0.11
N VAL A 381 23.99 29.59 -0.01
CA VAL A 381 24.21 30.69 -0.96
C VAL A 381 25.58 30.52 -1.61
N GLU A 382 25.58 30.43 -2.93
CA GLU A 382 26.78 30.45 -3.77
C GLU A 382 26.44 31.14 -5.08
N GLY A 383 26.57 32.46 -5.12
CA GLY A 383 26.08 33.27 -6.25
C GLY A 383 24.60 32.99 -6.53
N ASN A 384 24.27 32.63 -7.78
CA ASN A 384 22.92 32.26 -8.22
C ASN A 384 22.68 30.75 -8.29
N THR A 385 23.57 29.93 -7.69
CA THR A 385 23.57 28.45 -7.85
C THR A 385 23.60 27.71 -6.52
N GLY A 386 23.24 28.37 -5.41
CA GLY A 386 23.09 27.75 -4.08
C GLY A 386 21.72 27.09 -3.88
N PHE A 387 21.56 26.35 -2.78
CA PHE A 387 20.33 25.63 -2.45
C PHE A 387 19.08 26.53 -2.44
N ARG A 388 19.20 27.75 -1.92
CA ARG A 388 18.08 28.71 -1.93
C ARG A 388 17.66 29.12 -3.34
N ALA A 389 18.61 29.39 -4.22
CA ALA A 389 18.31 29.74 -5.62
C ALA A 389 17.69 28.55 -6.38
N ALA A 390 18.07 27.31 -6.04
CA ALA A 390 17.44 26.13 -6.60
C ALA A 390 15.95 26.03 -6.17
N ILE A 391 15.65 26.23 -4.89
CA ILE A 391 14.27 26.18 -4.36
C ILE A 391 13.41 27.37 -4.82
N ASP A 392 13.96 28.58 -4.83
CA ASP A 392 13.21 29.79 -5.16
C ASP A 392 12.93 29.88 -6.67
N ASP A 393 13.96 29.68 -7.50
CA ASP A 393 13.88 29.96 -8.95
C ASP A 393 13.75 28.70 -9.83
N ASN A 394 14.08 27.50 -9.33
CA ASN A 394 14.13 26.27 -10.12
C ASN A 394 13.39 25.09 -9.46
N PHE A 395 12.36 25.37 -8.66
CA PHE A 395 11.69 24.39 -7.81
C PHE A 395 11.19 23.13 -8.55
N ASP A 396 10.62 23.29 -9.75
CA ASP A 396 10.20 22.16 -10.59
C ASP A 396 11.34 21.21 -10.89
N ARG A 397 12.54 21.73 -11.16
CA ARG A 397 13.73 20.91 -11.42
C ARG A 397 14.22 20.24 -10.15
N VAL A 398 14.07 20.88 -9.00
CA VAL A 398 14.36 20.25 -7.71
C VAL A 398 13.43 19.05 -7.50
N ARG A 399 12.12 19.23 -7.72
CA ARG A 399 11.13 18.13 -7.66
C ARG A 399 11.52 17.00 -8.60
N ASP A 400 11.78 17.31 -9.86
CA ASP A 400 12.02 16.32 -10.90
C ASP A 400 13.28 15.49 -10.62
N LEU A 401 14.27 16.05 -9.90
CA LEU A 401 15.45 15.30 -9.44
C LEU A 401 15.08 14.19 -8.46
N PHE A 402 14.18 14.45 -7.50
CA PHE A 402 13.88 13.52 -6.42
C PHE A 402 12.73 12.56 -6.75
N VAL A 403 11.66 13.07 -7.34
CA VAL A 403 10.39 12.36 -7.53
C VAL A 403 10.43 11.52 -8.81
N PRO A 404 9.91 10.27 -8.81
CA PRO A 404 9.73 9.50 -10.05
C PRO A 404 8.87 10.26 -11.06
N GLN A 405 9.32 10.32 -12.31
CA GLN A 405 8.58 10.98 -13.39
C GLN A 405 8.32 10.00 -14.52
N THR A 406 7.15 10.17 -15.14
CA THR A 406 6.78 9.52 -16.39
C THR A 406 6.29 10.57 -17.35
N SER A 407 6.79 10.57 -18.58
CA SER A 407 6.23 11.38 -19.65
C SER A 407 5.95 10.52 -20.87
N SER A 408 4.98 10.96 -21.67
CA SER A 408 4.63 10.35 -22.94
C SER A 408 4.62 11.42 -24.01
N SER A 409 5.13 11.09 -25.20
CA SER A 409 5.00 11.96 -26.37
C SER A 409 3.60 11.95 -26.99
N SER A 410 2.69 11.08 -26.51
CA SER A 410 1.30 10.96 -26.98
C SER A 410 0.33 11.09 -25.80
N SER A 411 -0.66 11.98 -25.92
CA SER A 411 -1.73 12.14 -24.92
C SER A 411 -2.59 10.89 -24.76
N ASP A 412 -2.59 10.01 -25.75
CA ASP A 412 -3.44 8.83 -25.82
C ASP A 412 -2.77 7.59 -25.18
N ILE A 413 -1.50 7.68 -24.80
CA ILE A 413 -0.75 6.63 -24.12
C ILE A 413 -0.23 7.19 -22.80
N ASN A 414 -0.86 6.79 -21.69
CA ASN A 414 -0.53 7.30 -20.36
C ASN A 414 0.08 6.21 -19.49
N VAL A 415 1.20 6.51 -18.81
CA VAL A 415 1.75 5.61 -17.80
C VAL A 415 0.92 5.75 -16.53
N THR A 416 0.23 4.68 -16.14
CA THR A 416 -0.65 4.68 -14.97
C THR A 416 0.01 4.09 -13.73
N LYS A 417 0.95 3.16 -13.90
CA LYS A 417 1.70 2.53 -12.80
C LYS A 417 3.12 2.20 -13.24
N PHE A 418 4.01 2.12 -12.27
CA PHE A 418 5.35 1.56 -12.39
C PHE A 418 5.63 0.68 -11.17
N SER A 419 6.69 -0.12 -11.22
CA SER A 419 7.08 -1.00 -10.11
C SER A 419 8.56 -0.90 -9.80
N ALA A 420 9.03 -1.63 -8.79
CA ALA A 420 10.46 -1.77 -8.49
C ALA A 420 11.27 -2.35 -9.66
N LYS A 421 10.64 -3.10 -10.58
CA LYS A 421 11.32 -3.70 -11.73
C LYS A 421 11.50 -2.75 -12.92
N SER A 422 10.76 -1.65 -12.94
CA SER A 422 10.79 -0.69 -14.04
C SER A 422 12.15 0.01 -14.07
N GLN A 423 12.89 -0.10 -15.16
CA GLN A 423 14.20 0.55 -15.27
C GLN A 423 14.02 1.95 -15.83
N PRO A 424 14.73 2.97 -15.29
CA PRO A 424 14.76 4.29 -15.92
C PRO A 424 15.24 4.21 -17.37
N GLY A 425 14.61 4.97 -18.26
CA GLY A 425 14.94 4.98 -19.69
C GLY A 425 13.80 5.49 -20.56
N THR A 426 14.07 5.46 -21.86
CA THR A 426 13.14 5.84 -22.93
C THR A 426 12.67 4.60 -23.66
N TYR A 427 11.37 4.48 -23.91
CA TYR A 427 10.73 3.30 -24.48
C TYR A 427 9.77 3.70 -25.60
N ASP A 428 10.00 3.20 -26.81
CA ASP A 428 9.08 3.40 -27.92
C ASP A 428 7.90 2.42 -27.85
N VAL A 429 6.68 2.95 -27.95
CA VAL A 429 5.44 2.20 -27.86
C VAL A 429 4.73 2.28 -29.20
N VAL A 430 4.32 1.12 -29.73
CA VAL A 430 3.56 1.01 -30.97
C VAL A 430 2.31 0.18 -30.71
N ILE A 431 1.15 0.75 -30.98
CA ILE A 431 -0.15 0.08 -30.86
C ILE A 431 -0.48 -0.60 -32.20
N THR A 432 -0.62 -1.91 -32.15
CA THR A 432 -0.94 -2.75 -33.32
C THR A 432 -2.41 -3.15 -33.37
N GLN A 433 -3.13 -3.09 -32.24
CA GLN A 433 -4.57 -3.32 -32.15
C GLN A 433 -5.21 -2.35 -31.15
N GLN A 434 -6.30 -1.70 -31.55
CA GLN A 434 -7.04 -0.77 -30.70
C GLN A 434 -7.88 -1.52 -29.67
N PRO A 435 -7.96 -1.03 -28.41
CA PRO A 435 -8.93 -1.54 -27.46
C PRO A 435 -10.34 -1.13 -27.88
N SER A 436 -11.31 -2.03 -27.72
CA SER A 436 -12.73 -1.73 -27.93
C SER A 436 -13.60 -2.33 -26.83
N LYS A 437 -14.79 -1.75 -26.67
CA LYS A 437 -15.81 -2.19 -25.72
C LYS A 437 -16.80 -3.12 -26.42
N GLY A 438 -17.35 -4.08 -25.67
CA GLY A 438 -18.44 -4.93 -26.16
C GLY A 438 -19.72 -4.13 -26.37
N GLN A 439 -20.38 -4.36 -27.51
CA GLN A 439 -21.56 -3.59 -27.89
C GLN A 439 -22.64 -4.48 -28.51
N LEU A 440 -23.90 -4.22 -28.16
CA LEU A 440 -25.07 -4.75 -28.83
C LEU A 440 -25.90 -3.58 -29.37
N ALA A 441 -26.08 -3.51 -30.67
CA ALA A 441 -27.02 -2.58 -31.30
C ALA A 441 -28.33 -3.32 -31.56
N ALA A 442 -29.44 -2.78 -31.03
CA ALA A 442 -30.78 -3.27 -31.32
C ALA A 442 -31.16 -2.99 -32.78
N ALA A 443 -32.21 -3.64 -33.26
CA ALA A 443 -32.86 -3.24 -34.50
C ALA A 443 -33.54 -1.86 -34.35
N ASN A 444 -33.93 -1.27 -35.48
CA ASN A 444 -34.72 -0.04 -35.45
C ASN A 444 -36.03 -0.30 -34.71
N ILE A 445 -36.41 0.64 -33.83
CA ILE A 445 -37.68 0.59 -33.12
C ILE A 445 -38.81 0.71 -34.17
N PRO A 446 -39.67 -0.32 -34.34
CA PRO A 446 -40.70 -0.34 -35.38
C PRO A 446 -41.91 0.53 -35.05
N VAL A 447 -42.08 0.91 -33.77
CA VAL A 447 -43.23 1.70 -33.28
C VAL A 447 -42.88 3.17 -33.12
N THR A 448 -43.89 4.04 -33.14
CA THR A 448 -43.75 5.48 -32.87
C THR A 448 -43.91 5.78 -31.39
N PHE A 449 -43.14 6.73 -30.87
CA PHE A 449 -43.37 7.27 -29.53
C PHE A 449 -44.70 8.05 -29.44
N PRO A 450 -45.43 8.00 -28.31
CA PRO A 450 -45.02 7.38 -27.05
C PRO A 450 -45.21 5.86 -27.01
N ILE A 451 -44.35 5.16 -26.25
CA ILE A 451 -44.47 3.72 -25.99
C ILE A 451 -45.08 3.53 -24.60
N ASP A 452 -46.26 2.90 -24.54
CA ASP A 452 -46.97 2.59 -23.30
C ASP A 452 -46.73 1.12 -22.90
N THR A 453 -46.31 0.91 -21.64
CA THR A 453 -46.05 -0.42 -21.08
C THR A 453 -47.28 -1.08 -20.45
N THR A 454 -48.44 -0.43 -20.48
CA THR A 454 -49.68 -0.95 -19.86
C THR A 454 -50.10 -2.29 -20.47
N GLY A 455 -50.10 -3.35 -19.66
CA GLY A 455 -50.56 -4.68 -20.07
C GLY A 455 -49.61 -5.40 -21.05
N LYS A 456 -48.37 -4.94 -21.17
CA LYS A 456 -47.35 -5.44 -22.09
C LYS A 456 -46.25 -6.22 -21.36
N ASP A 457 -45.68 -7.22 -22.01
CA ASP A 457 -44.56 -8.02 -21.51
C ASP A 457 -43.23 -7.53 -22.10
N TYR A 458 -42.66 -6.53 -21.44
CA TYR A 458 -41.32 -6.01 -21.70
C TYR A 458 -40.28 -6.59 -20.72
N SER A 459 -40.42 -7.87 -20.37
CA SER A 459 -39.43 -8.57 -19.55
C SER A 459 -38.22 -9.00 -20.38
N PHE A 460 -37.04 -9.13 -19.77
CA PHE A 460 -35.82 -9.57 -20.43
C PHE A 460 -34.77 -10.05 -19.44
N THR A 461 -33.76 -10.76 -19.95
CA THR A 461 -32.55 -11.14 -19.22
C THR A 461 -31.33 -10.78 -20.05
N VAL A 462 -30.34 -10.14 -19.42
CA VAL A 462 -29.10 -9.72 -20.06
C VAL A 462 -27.95 -10.53 -19.49
N LYS A 463 -26.99 -10.86 -20.36
CA LYS A 463 -25.69 -11.36 -19.98
C LYS A 463 -24.63 -10.31 -20.31
N LEU A 464 -24.06 -9.69 -19.28
CA LEU A 464 -23.06 -8.63 -19.39
C LEU A 464 -21.70 -9.15 -18.93
N ASN A 465 -20.70 -9.13 -19.81
CA ASN A 465 -19.33 -9.58 -19.52
C ASN A 465 -19.27 -11.01 -18.92
N GLY A 466 -20.20 -11.88 -19.32
CA GLY A 466 -20.33 -13.25 -18.83
C GLY A 466 -21.26 -13.45 -17.62
N ILE A 467 -21.87 -12.38 -17.11
CA ILE A 467 -22.71 -12.39 -15.90
C ILE A 467 -24.18 -12.25 -16.29
N ASP A 468 -25.00 -13.22 -15.90
CA ASP A 468 -26.44 -13.22 -16.14
C ASP A 468 -27.18 -12.38 -15.09
N THR A 469 -28.10 -11.53 -15.54
CA THR A 469 -29.04 -10.82 -14.67
C THR A 469 -30.17 -11.75 -14.20
N ALA A 470 -30.93 -11.33 -13.20
CA ALA A 470 -32.29 -11.83 -13.02
C ALA A 470 -33.20 -11.40 -14.18
N SER A 471 -34.45 -11.86 -14.19
CA SER A 471 -35.46 -11.31 -15.11
C SER A 471 -35.80 -9.88 -14.69
N ILE A 472 -35.65 -8.96 -15.63
CA ILE A 472 -35.89 -7.52 -15.48
C ILE A 472 -37.10 -7.18 -16.34
N SER A 473 -37.93 -6.22 -15.93
CA SER A 473 -39.02 -5.71 -16.76
C SER A 473 -39.07 -4.19 -16.69
N LEU A 474 -39.51 -3.55 -17.77
CA LEU A 474 -39.89 -2.15 -17.72
C LEU A 474 -41.03 -1.94 -16.72
N PRO A 475 -41.13 -0.76 -16.06
CA PRO A 475 -42.22 -0.45 -15.16
C PRO A 475 -43.54 -0.50 -15.92
N SER A 476 -44.56 -1.12 -15.33
CA SER A 476 -45.89 -1.20 -15.92
C SER A 476 -46.62 0.14 -15.83
N GLY A 477 -47.40 0.48 -16.85
CA GLY A 477 -48.19 1.71 -16.87
C GLY A 477 -47.39 3.00 -17.10
N LYS A 478 -46.13 2.90 -17.53
CA LYS A 478 -45.29 4.05 -17.88
C LYS A 478 -45.39 4.33 -19.38
N SER A 479 -45.49 5.60 -19.73
CA SER A 479 -45.51 6.06 -21.13
C SER A 479 -44.22 6.81 -21.46
N TYR A 480 -43.37 6.21 -22.27
CA TYR A 480 -42.12 6.83 -22.70
C TYR A 480 -42.37 7.80 -23.84
N ALA A 481 -42.10 9.09 -23.63
CA ALA A 481 -42.29 10.10 -24.67
C ALA A 481 -41.17 10.08 -25.72
N THR A 482 -39.98 9.59 -25.35
CA THR A 482 -38.80 9.54 -26.23
C THR A 482 -37.98 8.28 -26.01
N GLY A 483 -37.20 7.88 -27.03
CA GLY A 483 -36.27 6.75 -26.89
C GLY A 483 -35.12 7.02 -25.92
N ALA A 484 -34.81 8.28 -25.63
CA ALA A 484 -33.82 8.64 -24.62
C ALA A 484 -34.31 8.34 -23.20
N GLU A 485 -35.58 8.59 -22.91
CA GLU A 485 -36.22 8.24 -21.64
C GLU A 485 -36.24 6.71 -21.44
N LEU A 486 -36.61 5.98 -22.50
CA LEU A 486 -36.58 4.52 -22.51
C LEU A 486 -35.15 3.98 -22.29
N ALA A 487 -34.15 4.56 -22.95
CA ALA A 487 -32.75 4.17 -22.78
C ALA A 487 -32.27 4.39 -21.33
N ALA A 488 -32.64 5.51 -20.71
CA ALA A 488 -32.30 5.80 -19.31
C ALA A 488 -32.94 4.80 -18.34
N ASP A 489 -34.21 4.46 -18.52
CA ASP A 489 -34.90 3.44 -17.72
C ASP A 489 -34.27 2.05 -17.91
N LEU A 490 -33.99 1.63 -19.15
CA LEU A 490 -33.30 0.37 -19.45
C LEU A 490 -31.92 0.30 -18.81
N GLN A 491 -31.12 1.37 -18.94
CA GLN A 491 -29.80 1.45 -18.33
C GLN A 491 -29.90 1.33 -16.81
N SER A 492 -30.81 2.08 -16.19
CA SER A 492 -31.03 2.03 -14.74
C SER A 492 -31.41 0.61 -14.32
N LEU A 493 -32.44 0.02 -14.93
CA LEU A 493 -32.93 -1.32 -14.58
C LEU A 493 -31.87 -2.42 -14.75
N ILE A 494 -31.06 -2.38 -15.80
CA ILE A 494 -29.96 -3.34 -15.98
C ILE A 494 -28.91 -3.14 -14.88
N ASN A 495 -28.45 -1.90 -14.66
CA ASN A 495 -27.42 -1.61 -13.66
C ASN A 495 -27.94 -1.76 -12.21
N LEU A 496 -29.25 -1.91 -12.01
CA LEU A 496 -29.88 -2.21 -10.72
C LEU A 496 -29.77 -3.68 -10.31
N ASP A 497 -29.50 -4.59 -11.27
CA ASP A 497 -29.42 -6.02 -11.02
C ASP A 497 -28.34 -6.37 -9.97
N SER A 498 -28.69 -7.27 -9.05
CA SER A 498 -27.84 -7.62 -7.92
C SER A 498 -26.57 -8.37 -8.32
N ASN A 499 -26.61 -9.18 -9.39
CA ASN A 499 -25.44 -9.91 -9.87
C ASN A 499 -24.45 -8.96 -10.54
N LEU A 500 -24.95 -8.02 -11.35
CA LEU A 500 -24.11 -7.01 -12.01
C LEU A 500 -23.47 -6.06 -11.00
N LYS A 501 -24.22 -5.61 -9.99
CA LYS A 501 -23.69 -4.79 -8.89
C LYS A 501 -22.60 -5.49 -8.11
N ALA A 502 -22.80 -6.76 -7.74
CA ALA A 502 -21.79 -7.53 -7.02
C ALA A 502 -20.48 -7.65 -7.80
N ALA A 503 -20.56 -7.71 -9.13
CA ALA A 503 -19.41 -7.77 -10.03
C ALA A 503 -18.88 -6.41 -10.50
N LYS A 504 -19.52 -5.30 -10.13
CA LYS A 504 -19.21 -3.93 -10.59
C LYS A 504 -19.22 -3.81 -12.12
N ALA A 505 -20.13 -4.51 -12.78
CA ALA A 505 -20.34 -4.44 -14.23
C ALA A 505 -21.48 -3.48 -14.54
N THR A 506 -21.27 -2.56 -15.48
CA THR A 506 -22.27 -1.59 -15.93
C THR A 506 -22.38 -1.56 -17.44
N VAL A 507 -23.56 -1.21 -17.92
CA VAL A 507 -23.85 -0.94 -19.33
C VAL A 507 -24.29 0.51 -19.48
N ALA A 508 -23.87 1.13 -20.58
CA ALA A 508 -24.41 2.39 -21.07
C ALA A 508 -25.43 2.10 -22.18
N VAL A 509 -26.63 2.66 -22.06
CA VAL A 509 -27.69 2.52 -23.08
C VAL A 509 -27.93 3.88 -23.71
N SER A 510 -27.91 3.93 -25.03
CA SER A 510 -28.12 5.15 -25.81
C SER A 510 -29.15 4.92 -26.91
N PHE A 511 -29.80 6.00 -27.34
CA PHE A 511 -30.74 5.99 -28.46
C PHE A 511 -30.26 6.98 -29.52
N ASP A 512 -30.07 6.52 -30.75
CA ASP A 512 -29.53 7.33 -31.85
C ASP A 512 -30.60 8.05 -32.70
N GLY A 513 -31.86 8.02 -32.25
CA GLY A 513 -33.02 8.49 -33.01
C GLY A 513 -33.80 7.37 -33.69
N SER A 514 -33.21 6.17 -33.84
CA SER A 514 -33.86 5.03 -34.50
C SER A 514 -33.73 3.71 -33.76
N LYS A 515 -32.61 3.47 -33.06
CA LYS A 515 -32.32 2.21 -32.37
C LYS A 515 -31.64 2.43 -31.04
N LEU A 516 -31.77 1.43 -30.16
CA LEU A 516 -31.04 1.37 -28.89
C LEU A 516 -29.66 0.75 -29.10
N SER A 517 -28.66 1.26 -28.39
CA SER A 517 -27.31 0.71 -28.37
C SER A 517 -26.87 0.51 -26.93
N PHE A 518 -26.46 -0.71 -26.63
CA PHE A 518 -25.97 -1.16 -25.33
C PHE A 518 -24.45 -1.32 -25.42
N LEU A 519 -23.72 -0.55 -24.64
CA LEU A 519 -22.26 -0.54 -24.62
C LEU A 519 -21.77 -0.93 -23.23
N SER A 520 -21.00 -2.00 -23.11
CA SER A 520 -20.37 -2.37 -21.85
C SER A 520 -19.33 -1.31 -21.44
N ASP A 521 -19.22 -1.00 -20.15
CA ASP A 521 -18.22 -0.03 -19.70
C ASP A 521 -16.78 -0.56 -19.68
N SER A 522 -16.62 -1.88 -19.74
CA SER A 522 -15.31 -2.54 -19.77
C SER A 522 -14.75 -2.59 -21.19
N TYR A 523 -13.42 -2.43 -21.32
CA TYR A 523 -12.70 -2.74 -22.56
C TYR A 523 -12.27 -4.21 -22.59
N GLY A 524 -12.02 -4.75 -23.78
CA GLY A 524 -11.32 -6.03 -23.95
C GLY A 524 -12.19 -7.18 -24.45
N ALA A 525 -11.55 -8.33 -24.69
CA ALA A 525 -12.22 -9.52 -25.25
C ALA A 525 -13.28 -10.13 -24.33
N SER A 526 -13.20 -9.88 -23.02
CA SER A 526 -14.23 -10.28 -22.05
C SER A 526 -15.44 -9.33 -22.02
N SER A 527 -15.34 -8.18 -22.68
CA SER A 527 -16.42 -7.20 -22.75
C SER A 527 -17.46 -7.62 -23.77
N ASN A 528 -18.69 -7.93 -23.33
CA ASN A 528 -19.78 -8.33 -24.22
C ASN A 528 -21.15 -8.02 -23.60
N VAL A 529 -22.15 -7.80 -24.46
CA VAL A 529 -23.55 -7.61 -24.08
C VAL A 529 -24.40 -8.59 -24.87
N GLU A 530 -25.25 -9.35 -24.21
CA GLU A 530 -26.15 -10.33 -24.81
C GLU A 530 -27.53 -10.25 -24.16
N PHE A 531 -28.59 -10.34 -24.96
CA PHE A 531 -29.94 -10.62 -24.44
C PHE A 531 -30.18 -12.13 -24.52
N SER A 532 -30.29 -12.78 -23.37
CA SER A 532 -30.46 -14.24 -23.27
C SER A 532 -31.93 -14.67 -23.29
N ALA A 533 -32.83 -13.79 -22.84
CA ALA A 533 -34.28 -13.96 -22.93
C ALA A 533 -34.96 -12.60 -23.12
N VAL A 534 -36.08 -12.58 -23.85
CA VAL A 534 -36.91 -11.39 -24.06
C VAL A 534 -38.39 -11.79 -24.01
N GLY A 535 -39.22 -10.91 -23.46
CA GLY A 535 -40.66 -11.03 -23.36
C GLY A 535 -41.36 -10.81 -24.70
N ALA A 536 -42.68 -11.07 -24.73
CA ALA A 536 -43.46 -11.11 -25.96
C ALA A 536 -43.47 -9.79 -26.74
N ASP A 537 -43.40 -8.65 -26.04
CA ASP A 537 -43.52 -7.31 -26.64
C ASP A 537 -42.14 -6.63 -26.83
N MET A 538 -41.02 -7.24 -26.43
CA MET A 538 -39.67 -6.64 -26.58
C MET A 538 -39.27 -6.36 -28.04
N ALA A 539 -39.89 -7.04 -29.01
CA ALA A 539 -39.71 -6.76 -30.43
C ALA A 539 -40.18 -5.34 -30.81
N ASP A 540 -41.13 -4.76 -30.07
CA ASP A 540 -41.57 -3.38 -30.25
C ASP A 540 -40.44 -2.37 -29.94
N LEU A 541 -39.41 -2.79 -29.20
CA LEU A 541 -38.22 -1.99 -28.88
C LEU A 541 -37.03 -2.30 -29.80
N GLY A 542 -37.22 -3.15 -30.82
CA GLY A 542 -36.13 -3.64 -31.68
C GLY A 542 -35.17 -4.61 -30.98
N ILE A 543 -35.53 -5.14 -29.80
CA ILE A 543 -34.68 -6.02 -29.00
C ILE A 543 -35.13 -7.47 -29.20
N SER A 544 -34.16 -8.35 -29.48
CA SER A 544 -34.37 -9.80 -29.62
C SER A 544 -33.26 -10.55 -28.89
N VAL A 545 -33.47 -11.85 -28.63
CA VAL A 545 -32.41 -12.73 -28.12
C VAL A 545 -31.23 -12.72 -29.10
N GLY A 546 -30.04 -12.47 -28.60
CA GLY A 546 -28.83 -12.38 -29.41
C GLY A 546 -27.65 -11.81 -28.66
N ALA A 547 -26.45 -12.24 -29.07
CA ALA A 547 -25.19 -11.72 -28.57
C ALA A 547 -24.72 -10.53 -29.41
N GLY A 548 -24.14 -9.53 -28.75
CA GLY A 548 -23.49 -8.40 -29.37
C GLY A 548 -22.12 -8.75 -29.95
N THR A 549 -21.41 -7.72 -30.40
CA THR A 549 -20.01 -7.81 -30.79
C THR A 549 -19.15 -7.67 -29.54
N ALA A 550 -18.29 -8.65 -29.26
CA ALA A 550 -17.34 -8.57 -28.16
C ALA A 550 -16.29 -7.47 -28.41
N GLY A 551 -15.79 -6.87 -27.33
CA GLY A 551 -14.68 -5.94 -27.39
C GLY A 551 -13.37 -6.62 -27.80
N THR A 552 -12.33 -5.81 -27.97
CA THR A 552 -10.97 -6.27 -28.29
C THR A 552 -9.99 -5.71 -27.28
N ASP A 553 -9.03 -6.52 -26.86
CA ASP A 553 -7.92 -6.04 -26.04
C ASP A 553 -6.98 -5.17 -26.89
N VAL A 554 -6.32 -4.21 -26.25
CA VAL A 554 -5.19 -3.51 -26.87
C VAL A 554 -4.09 -4.51 -27.23
N ALA A 555 -3.37 -4.32 -28.32
CA ALA A 555 -2.12 -5.04 -28.58
C ALA A 555 -1.07 -4.06 -29.09
N GLY A 556 0.19 -4.33 -28.78
CA GLY A 556 1.28 -3.47 -29.18
C GLY A 556 2.65 -3.98 -28.78
N THR A 557 3.67 -3.17 -29.06
CA THR A 557 5.05 -3.43 -28.63
C THR A 557 5.56 -2.28 -27.76
N VAL A 558 6.49 -2.59 -26.87
CA VAL A 558 7.24 -1.64 -26.05
C VAL A 558 8.72 -1.94 -26.25
N ASP A 559 9.47 -0.96 -26.73
CA ASP A 559 10.87 -1.08 -27.14
C ASP A 559 11.09 -2.22 -28.16
N GLY A 560 10.15 -2.36 -29.11
CA GLY A 560 10.15 -3.41 -30.14
C GLY A 560 9.78 -4.82 -29.64
N VAL A 561 9.55 -5.02 -28.34
CA VAL A 561 9.13 -6.30 -27.75
C VAL A 561 7.61 -6.34 -27.60
N ALA A 562 6.97 -7.43 -28.04
CA ALA A 562 5.53 -7.61 -27.90
C ALA A 562 5.08 -7.51 -26.44
N ALA A 563 4.11 -6.64 -26.16
CA ALA A 563 3.56 -6.40 -24.85
C ALA A 563 2.24 -7.17 -24.65
N PHE A 564 1.86 -7.37 -23.39
CA PHE A 564 0.61 -8.03 -23.02
C PHE A 564 -0.52 -7.01 -22.91
N GLY A 565 -1.57 -7.22 -23.69
CA GLY A 565 -2.78 -6.41 -23.62
C GLY A 565 -3.86 -7.01 -22.75
N PHE A 566 -4.53 -6.17 -21.96
CA PHE A 566 -5.74 -6.53 -21.22
C PHE A 566 -6.68 -5.33 -21.17
N GLY A 567 -7.84 -5.43 -21.81
CA GLY A 567 -8.73 -4.29 -22.01
C GLY A 567 -8.02 -3.16 -22.75
N ASN A 568 -7.94 -1.99 -22.12
CA ASN A 568 -7.20 -0.82 -22.62
C ASN A 568 -5.82 -0.63 -21.95
N VAL A 569 -5.33 -1.64 -21.21
CA VAL A 569 -4.04 -1.59 -20.54
C VAL A 569 -3.03 -2.46 -21.29
N LEU A 570 -1.89 -1.86 -21.63
CA LEU A 570 -0.74 -2.51 -22.25
C LEU A 570 0.38 -2.64 -21.21
N LEU A 571 0.81 -3.88 -20.95
CA LEU A 571 1.84 -4.24 -19.99
C LEU A 571 3.09 -4.72 -20.74
N PRO A 572 4.27 -4.11 -20.54
CA PRO A 572 5.50 -4.57 -21.17
C PRO A 572 5.84 -6.02 -20.83
N ALA A 573 6.60 -6.68 -21.70
CA ALA A 573 6.99 -8.07 -21.53
C ALA A 573 7.80 -8.30 -20.24
N LEU A 574 7.67 -9.49 -19.67
CA LEU A 574 8.49 -9.94 -18.54
C LEU A 574 9.97 -10.01 -18.96
N ASN A 575 10.88 -9.63 -18.06
CA ASN A 575 12.32 -9.53 -18.28
C ASN A 575 12.74 -8.46 -19.31
N SER A 576 11.84 -7.54 -19.69
CA SER A 576 12.20 -6.34 -20.45
C SER A 576 12.61 -5.20 -19.51
N LYS A 577 13.33 -4.20 -20.02
CA LYS A 577 13.71 -3.01 -19.22
C LYS A 577 12.48 -2.22 -18.74
N ALA A 578 11.42 -2.22 -19.55
CA ALA A 578 10.14 -1.59 -19.24
C ALA A 578 9.26 -2.42 -18.29
N GLU A 579 9.72 -3.59 -17.80
CA GLU A 579 8.90 -4.47 -16.96
C GLU A 579 8.29 -3.71 -15.77
N GLY A 580 6.99 -3.92 -15.56
CA GLY A 580 6.25 -3.33 -14.46
C GLY A 580 5.77 -1.90 -14.68
N LEU A 581 6.03 -1.30 -15.85
CA LEU A 581 5.21 -0.16 -16.31
C LEU A 581 3.82 -0.67 -16.69
N SER A 582 2.81 0.18 -16.51
CA SER A 582 1.43 -0.05 -16.95
C SER A 582 1.01 1.13 -17.80
N LEU A 583 0.65 0.86 -19.06
CA LEU A 583 0.28 1.88 -20.02
C LEU A 583 -1.21 1.78 -20.30
N THR A 584 -1.97 2.84 -20.04
CA THR A 584 -3.37 2.93 -20.46
C THR A 584 -3.42 3.59 -21.83
N VAL A 585 -4.09 2.92 -22.76
CA VAL A 585 -4.16 3.30 -24.18
C VAL A 585 -5.58 3.74 -24.49
N GLN A 586 -5.73 4.99 -24.91
CA GLN A 586 -7.01 5.54 -25.37
C GLN A 586 -7.27 5.12 -26.84
N PRO A 587 -8.54 4.99 -27.25
CA PRO A 587 -8.88 4.73 -28.64
C PRO A 587 -8.27 5.79 -29.58
N GLY A 588 -7.61 5.35 -30.64
CA GLY A 588 -6.95 6.22 -31.63
C GLY A 588 -5.43 6.32 -31.46
N ALA A 589 -4.87 5.83 -30.35
CA ALA A 589 -3.43 5.81 -30.12
C ALA A 589 -2.68 4.96 -31.17
N THR A 590 -1.61 5.48 -31.76
CA THR A 590 -0.79 4.75 -32.75
C THR A 590 0.61 4.48 -32.24
N THR A 591 1.39 5.53 -32.00
CA THR A 591 2.75 5.43 -31.47
C THR A 591 2.99 6.48 -30.40
N GLY A 592 3.90 6.21 -29.47
CA GLY A 592 4.37 7.21 -28.50
C GLY A 592 5.67 6.78 -27.85
N THR A 593 6.47 7.73 -27.42
CA THR A 593 7.72 7.49 -26.69
C THR A 593 7.49 7.80 -25.22
N ILE A 594 7.77 6.82 -24.36
CA ILE A 594 7.62 6.93 -22.91
C ILE A 594 9.00 7.17 -22.30
N ASN A 595 9.15 8.24 -21.52
CA ASN A 595 10.32 8.43 -20.67
C ASN A 595 9.94 8.11 -19.22
N PHE A 596 10.76 7.30 -18.56
CA PHE A 596 10.60 6.99 -17.15
C PHE A 596 11.91 7.30 -16.41
N THR A 597 11.79 8.04 -15.32
CA THR A 597 12.84 8.16 -14.30
C THR A 597 12.28 7.78 -12.95
N ARG A 598 13.13 7.12 -12.15
CA ARG A 598 12.82 6.75 -10.77
C ARG A 598 13.11 7.90 -9.78
N GLY A 599 13.74 8.97 -10.26
CA GLY A 599 14.30 10.02 -9.40
C GLY A 599 15.47 9.51 -8.56
N PHE A 600 16.18 10.45 -7.93
CA PHE A 600 17.25 10.16 -6.97
C PHE A 600 16.72 9.36 -5.78
N ALA A 601 15.61 9.80 -5.19
CA ALA A 601 15.02 9.19 -4.00
C ALA A 601 14.64 7.73 -4.24
N GLY A 602 13.89 7.47 -5.32
CA GLY A 602 13.51 6.10 -5.66
C GLY A 602 14.70 5.23 -6.03
N SER A 603 15.76 5.79 -6.63
CA SER A 603 17.00 5.04 -6.95
C SER A 603 17.75 4.62 -5.68
N LEU A 604 17.87 5.53 -4.71
CA LEU A 604 18.48 5.24 -3.41
C LEU A 604 17.63 4.23 -2.61
N THR A 605 16.32 4.43 -2.55
CA THR A 605 15.39 3.49 -1.91
C THR A 605 15.46 2.10 -2.54
N SER A 606 15.52 2.01 -3.87
CA SER A 606 15.68 0.72 -4.57
C SER A 606 17.00 0.04 -4.21
N LEU A 607 18.11 0.79 -4.22
CA LEU A 607 19.42 0.27 -3.83
C LEU A 607 19.38 -0.27 -2.40
N VAL A 608 18.90 0.52 -1.43
CA VAL A 608 18.85 0.09 -0.03
C VAL A 608 17.95 -1.13 0.15
N ASN A 609 16.78 -1.15 -0.49
CA ASN A 609 15.86 -2.29 -0.44
C ASN A 609 16.45 -3.58 -1.00
N ASP A 610 17.33 -3.52 -2.01
CA ASP A 610 18.02 -4.71 -2.53
C ASP A 610 18.96 -5.36 -1.50
N PHE A 611 19.54 -4.58 -0.59
CA PHE A 611 20.33 -5.11 0.53
C PHE A 611 19.46 -5.59 1.70
N LEU A 612 18.33 -4.90 1.97
CA LEU A 612 17.46 -5.15 3.12
C LEU A 612 16.43 -6.26 2.93
N LYS A 613 16.07 -6.61 1.69
CA LYS A 613 15.03 -7.62 1.40
C LYS A 613 15.31 -8.95 2.09
N THR A 614 14.26 -9.76 2.28
CA THR A 614 14.36 -11.05 2.99
C THR A 614 15.30 -12.05 2.31
N SER A 615 15.44 -11.96 0.98
CA SER A 615 16.44 -12.68 0.16
C SER A 615 17.63 -11.80 -0.23
N GLY A 616 17.92 -10.77 0.58
CA GLY A 616 18.94 -9.76 0.31
C GLY A 616 20.33 -10.18 0.79
N LEU A 617 21.35 -9.47 0.30
CA LEU A 617 22.76 -9.80 0.56
C LEU A 617 23.13 -9.75 2.04
N ILE A 618 22.53 -8.83 2.82
CA ILE A 618 22.77 -8.75 4.28
C ILE A 618 22.27 -10.03 4.94
N LYS A 619 21.09 -10.53 4.54
CA LYS A 619 20.52 -11.74 5.15
C LYS A 619 21.33 -12.99 4.83
N GLU A 620 21.81 -13.10 3.59
CA GLU A 620 22.70 -14.19 3.17
C GLU A 620 24.03 -14.15 3.93
N ARG A 621 24.56 -12.95 4.19
CA ARG A 621 25.78 -12.76 4.96
C ARG A 621 25.59 -13.14 6.43
N GLU A 622 24.51 -12.71 7.08
CA GLU A 622 24.13 -13.16 8.44
C GLU A 622 24.01 -14.68 8.51
N ALA A 623 23.35 -15.31 7.53
CA ALA A 623 23.21 -16.77 7.50
C ALA A 623 24.57 -17.47 7.36
N THR A 624 25.52 -16.87 6.64
CA THR A 624 26.88 -17.38 6.52
C THR A 624 27.65 -17.23 7.84
N ILE A 625 27.55 -16.08 8.49
CA ILE A 625 28.20 -15.82 9.78
C ILE A 625 27.67 -16.78 10.86
N ASN A 626 26.35 -16.99 10.93
CA ASN A 626 25.74 -17.96 11.86
C ASN A 626 26.27 -19.38 11.63
N LYS A 627 26.40 -19.82 10.38
CA LYS A 627 27.03 -21.12 10.07
C LYS A 627 28.50 -21.19 10.49
N ASP A 628 29.23 -20.08 10.41
CA ASP A 628 30.61 -20.02 10.89
C ASP A 628 30.68 -20.03 12.43
N ILE A 629 29.72 -19.44 13.14
CA ILE A 629 29.57 -19.57 14.60
C ILE A 629 29.34 -21.02 14.97
N GLU A 630 28.37 -21.70 14.36
CA GLU A 630 28.10 -23.13 14.58
C GLU A 630 29.34 -24.00 14.35
N ARG A 631 30.16 -23.67 13.34
CA ARG A 631 31.43 -24.37 13.10
C ARG A 631 32.43 -24.13 14.23
N VAL A 632 32.56 -22.90 14.72
CA VAL A 632 33.46 -22.57 15.83
C VAL A 632 33.01 -23.27 17.11
N GLU A 633 31.72 -23.32 17.40
CA GLU A 633 31.17 -24.05 18.55
C GLU A 633 31.49 -25.55 18.48
N LYS A 634 31.41 -26.15 17.29
CA LYS A 634 31.82 -27.54 17.06
C LYS A 634 33.34 -27.75 17.23
N ASP A 635 34.14 -26.76 16.85
CA ASP A 635 35.60 -26.79 17.07
C ASP A 635 35.93 -26.67 18.56
N GLU A 636 35.20 -25.85 19.33
CA GLU A 636 35.29 -25.74 20.79
C GLU A 636 34.93 -27.06 21.48
N GLU A 637 33.83 -27.70 21.07
CA GLU A 637 33.43 -29.03 21.58
C GLU A 637 34.52 -30.07 21.28
N THR A 638 35.07 -30.04 20.07
CA THR A 638 36.14 -30.97 19.66
C THR A 638 37.42 -30.73 20.48
N LEU A 639 37.78 -29.48 20.74
CA LEU A 639 38.91 -29.10 21.59
C LEU A 639 38.71 -29.59 23.03
N ASN A 640 37.52 -29.38 23.59
CA ASN A 640 37.17 -29.83 24.94
C ASN A 640 37.25 -31.36 25.05
N ARG A 641 36.69 -32.11 24.09
CA ARG A 641 36.82 -33.58 24.07
C ARG A 641 38.27 -34.06 23.97
N ARG A 642 39.12 -33.37 23.18
CA ARG A 642 40.56 -33.67 23.10
C ARG A 642 41.27 -33.37 24.43
N SER A 643 40.91 -32.26 25.07
CA SER A 643 41.42 -31.83 26.37
C SER A 643 41.10 -32.85 27.46
N GLU A 644 39.87 -33.37 27.48
CA GLU A 644 39.45 -34.43 28.42
C GLU A 644 40.22 -35.74 28.21
N ALA A 645 40.41 -36.17 26.95
CA ALA A 645 41.20 -37.35 26.63
C ALA A 645 42.68 -37.18 27.03
N TYR A 646 43.23 -35.97 26.86
CA TYR A 646 44.59 -35.63 27.30
C TYR A 646 44.70 -35.67 28.83
N ARG A 647 43.74 -35.09 29.57
CA ARG A 647 43.64 -35.19 31.02
C ARG A 647 43.59 -36.63 31.50
N ALA A 648 42.74 -37.46 30.88
CA ALA A 648 42.61 -38.88 31.23
C ALA A 648 43.93 -39.65 31.03
N ARG A 649 44.68 -39.33 29.98
CA ARG A 649 46.03 -39.88 29.76
C ARG A 649 47.02 -39.44 30.84
N LEU A 650 47.04 -38.15 31.19
CA LEU A 650 47.89 -37.64 32.27
C LEU A 650 47.55 -38.31 33.61
N MET A 651 46.26 -38.44 33.93
CA MET A 651 45.76 -39.17 35.11
C MET A 651 46.28 -40.61 35.16
N ALA A 652 46.16 -41.36 34.06
CA ALA A 652 46.65 -42.74 34.00
C ALA A 652 48.18 -42.81 34.17
N GLN A 653 48.93 -41.85 33.64
CA GLN A 653 50.37 -41.74 33.84
C GLN A 653 50.73 -41.44 35.31
N PHE A 654 50.01 -40.52 35.97
CA PHE A 654 50.22 -40.21 37.38
C PHE A 654 49.92 -41.40 38.28
N GLN A 655 48.85 -42.16 38.01
CA GLN A 655 48.53 -43.39 38.75
C GLN A 655 49.59 -44.49 38.57
N ALA A 656 50.09 -44.67 37.34
CA ALA A 656 51.17 -45.62 37.08
C ALA A 656 52.47 -45.23 37.80
N MET A 657 52.82 -43.94 37.79
CA MET A 657 53.97 -43.42 38.53
C MET A 657 53.80 -43.59 40.05
N GLU A 658 52.60 -43.35 40.58
CA GLU A 658 52.30 -43.56 42.00
C GLU A 658 52.44 -45.03 42.40
N SER A 659 51.98 -45.96 41.56
CA SER A 659 52.16 -47.40 41.78
C SER A 659 53.63 -47.81 41.78
N ILE A 660 54.44 -47.27 40.86
CA ILE A 660 55.89 -47.50 40.80
C ILE A 660 56.57 -46.94 42.06
N VAL A 661 56.23 -45.71 42.48
CA VAL A 661 56.78 -45.09 43.69
C VAL A 661 56.39 -45.88 44.94
N ARG A 662 55.15 -46.38 45.05
CA ARG A 662 54.74 -47.27 46.14
C ARG A 662 55.53 -48.59 46.14
N SER A 663 55.77 -49.18 44.97
CA SER A 663 56.60 -50.39 44.84
C SER A 663 58.06 -50.13 45.24
N LEU A 664 58.62 -48.98 44.86
CA LEU A 664 59.97 -48.56 45.22
C LEU A 664 60.08 -48.28 46.71
N ASN A 665 59.10 -47.60 47.32
CA ASN A 665 59.04 -47.38 48.76
C ASN A 665 58.91 -48.70 49.52
N SER A 666 58.04 -49.62 49.09
CA SER A 666 57.96 -50.96 49.69
C SER A 666 59.25 -51.77 49.53
N THR A 667 60.00 -51.58 48.44
CA THR A 667 61.32 -52.20 48.26
C THR A 667 62.35 -51.55 49.18
N GLY A 668 62.28 -50.22 49.36
CA GLY A 668 63.07 -49.46 50.33
C GLY A 668 62.80 -49.92 51.76
N ASP A 669 61.54 -49.99 52.19
CA ASP A 669 61.12 -50.49 53.50
C ASP A 669 61.55 -51.96 53.72
N PHE A 670 61.54 -52.78 52.67
CA PHE A 670 62.02 -54.16 52.71
C PHE A 670 63.56 -54.22 52.87
N LEU A 671 64.29 -53.35 52.18
CA LEU A 671 65.75 -53.23 52.31
C LEU A 671 66.14 -52.66 53.68
N ASP A 672 65.43 -51.65 54.19
CA ASP A 672 65.60 -51.12 55.54
C ASP A 672 65.28 -52.19 56.60
N GLY A 673 64.22 -52.97 56.40
CA GLY A 673 63.91 -54.13 57.24
C GLY A 673 64.92 -55.27 57.17
N ILE A 674 65.66 -55.42 56.06
CA ILE A 674 66.81 -56.34 55.96
C ILE A 674 68.01 -55.76 56.70
N VAL A 675 68.29 -54.46 56.56
CA VAL A 675 69.36 -53.75 57.26
C VAL A 675 69.14 -53.80 58.78
N ASP A 676 67.92 -53.63 59.27
CA ASP A 676 67.55 -53.74 60.69
C ASP A 676 67.63 -55.19 61.23
N ARG A 677 67.60 -56.20 60.35
CA ARG A 677 67.67 -57.63 60.71
C ARG A 677 69.05 -58.26 60.51
N LEU A 678 70.04 -57.48 60.08
CA LEU A 678 71.43 -57.94 60.09
C LEU A 678 71.92 -58.06 61.55
N PRO A 679 72.34 -59.26 62.00
CA PRO A 679 72.91 -59.40 63.33
C PRO A 679 74.28 -58.71 63.36
N PHE A 680 74.47 -57.74 64.25
CA PHE A 680 75.80 -57.26 64.58
C PHE A 680 76.58 -58.39 65.27
N THR A 681 77.32 -59.18 64.49
CA THR A 681 78.34 -60.10 64.99
C THR A 681 79.74 -59.58 64.70
N SER A 682 80.55 -59.43 65.76
CA SER A 682 82.04 -59.38 65.82
C SER A 682 82.74 -58.08 65.36
N GLN A 683 83.23 -57.23 66.27
CA GLN A 683 84.58 -57.21 66.92
C GLN A 683 85.78 -56.79 66.02
N ASN A 684 86.32 -55.58 66.30
CA ASN A 684 87.72 -55.26 66.67
C ASN A 684 87.91 -53.73 66.63
N GLY A 685 88.22 -53.01 67.72
CA GLY A 685 88.57 -53.45 69.07
C GLY A 685 88.25 -52.42 70.14
#